data_AF-A0A1F3BZ67-F1
#
_entry.id   AF-A0A1F3BZ67-F1
#
_cell.length_a   1.000
_cell.length_b   1.000
_cell.length_c   1.000
_cell.angle_alpha   90.00
_cell.angle_beta   90.00
_cell.angle_gamma   90.00
#
_symmetry.space_group_name_H-M   'P 1'
#
loop_
_entity.id
_entity.type
_entity.pdbx_description
1 polymer ?
#
loop_
_entity_poly.entity_id
_entity_poly.type
_entity_poly.pdbx_seq_one_letter_code
_entity_poly.pdbx_strand_id
1 'polypeptide(L)'
;MEKRVGNVSIILLFLVLPFCYSTKLIDPVLPVQLFILSIITLAQTLYLYFSKSYKNLSHVALSLFAGYLIISILTSYSAINITESLIEIFKNFVYFILLINMLIFFSNTDYKSITTQIVTIFCFAIILIGIYQLYQVLKIGVYNHQLSYKIKSVFANRNMFAEVLLLTIPFVSYYFIKTQQKIWKIFTLTVLCANIFLIILLLVRTVWLGLFVSAIVTLFFYTILNWKNILIKSYRKSIIYISTLIITIVLSTYIYSKIDSTETLKKQVEWVKNYNFGSTQERIELWTKSLQLIKNNYITGVGSGNWKIVFPSYGITGLRSESGELLFQRPHNDFIWVLSETGILGFLFYFLFFAILFISIFKSIYSKKSDLFNYFLLFALISYIIISFFSFPKERISQSILLIIIVAFILSDSDSLSILKKWLLNFASRFIVILFIIINIYIIFFSYKRVIAEIHTKNAIQFKKEKKFINTISEIEKINTFYYNIDPISTPIKWYSGMAYLSLNKVEDALNQFSDANKANPYHLRNLNNLASCYFKKKNYLMAEQYYKEALLISKNFQESIFNLSVVYLLTEKYDSSYKYISCYKAENEKTKQIVLTSLPHLIDSFIKVTPDTILTDVFTGIKATEQWMYNIHNKSIKNKISFKKQLYLDAIYVLDSVEHKINYNEALGLNAKYLNQ
;
A
#
# COMPACT_ATOMS: atom_id res chain seq x y z
N MET A 1 38.12 11.25 15.97
CA MET A 1 36.78 11.17 16.60
C MET A 1 35.68 10.93 15.56
N GLU A 2 35.66 11.71 14.47
CA GLU A 2 34.67 11.60 13.38
C GLU A 2 34.50 10.20 12.80
N LYS A 3 35.62 9.51 12.47
CA LYS A 3 35.60 8.11 12.02
C LYS A 3 34.79 7.20 12.95
N ARG A 4 34.99 7.33 14.28
CA ARG A 4 34.28 6.52 15.29
C ARG A 4 32.79 6.84 15.32
N VAL A 5 32.41 8.11 15.23
CA VAL A 5 31.00 8.52 15.25
C VAL A 5 30.27 8.05 13.99
N GLY A 6 30.87 8.18 12.80
CA GLY A 6 30.27 7.62 11.59
C GLY A 6 30.15 6.10 11.63
N ASN A 7 31.11 5.38 12.23
CA ASN A 7 30.98 3.94 12.45
C ASN A 7 29.78 3.61 13.36
N VAL A 8 29.65 4.30 14.49
CA VAL A 8 28.51 4.14 15.41
C VAL A 8 27.19 4.44 14.71
N SER A 9 27.15 5.50 13.88
CA SER A 9 25.99 5.85 13.06
C SER A 9 25.55 4.69 12.15
N ILE A 10 26.47 4.11 11.39
CA ILE A 10 26.17 2.97 10.49
C ILE A 10 25.70 1.75 11.30
N ILE A 11 26.32 1.49 12.46
CA ILE A 11 25.91 0.42 13.37
C ILE A 11 24.47 0.64 13.85
N LEU A 12 24.12 1.86 14.29
CA LEU A 12 22.76 2.16 14.75
C LEU A 12 21.72 1.98 13.63
N LEU A 13 22.05 2.44 12.41
CA LEU A 13 21.14 2.36 11.26
C LEU A 13 20.85 0.92 10.79
N PHE A 14 21.80 0.00 10.92
CA PHE A 14 21.65 -1.38 10.41
C PHE A 14 21.49 -2.44 11.50
N LEU A 15 22.09 -2.29 12.67
CA LEU A 15 22.09 -3.31 13.73
C LEU A 15 21.17 -2.98 14.91
N VAL A 16 20.63 -1.76 14.98
CA VAL A 16 19.66 -1.37 16.02
C VAL A 16 18.31 -1.05 15.41
N LEU A 17 18.24 -0.03 14.54
CA LEU A 17 16.99 0.51 14.03
C LEU A 17 16.07 -0.51 13.35
N PRO A 18 16.54 -1.44 12.47
CA PRO A 18 15.66 -2.41 11.83
C PRO A 18 15.03 -3.41 12.81
N PHE A 19 15.62 -3.59 13.99
CA PHE A 19 15.13 -4.49 15.04
C PHE A 19 14.22 -3.79 16.05
N CYS A 20 14.00 -2.48 15.91
CA CYS A 20 13.06 -1.75 16.74
C CYS A 20 11.63 -2.00 16.25
N TYR A 21 10.83 -2.69 17.07
CA TYR A 21 9.41 -2.96 16.81
C TYR A 21 8.60 -2.89 18.10
N SER A 22 7.29 -2.69 17.99
CA SER A 22 6.36 -2.72 19.13
C SER A 22 5.08 -3.45 18.79
N THR A 23 4.81 -4.55 19.52
CA THR A 23 3.54 -5.27 19.41
C THR A 23 2.36 -4.51 20.01
N LYS A 24 2.58 -3.36 20.65
CA LYS A 24 1.51 -2.48 21.15
C LYS A 24 0.92 -1.56 20.06
N LEU A 25 1.51 -1.53 18.87
CA LEU A 25 1.06 -0.71 17.74
C LEU A 25 0.27 -1.53 16.71
N ILE A 26 -0.42 -0.83 15.81
CA ILE A 26 -1.17 -1.43 14.69
C ILE A 26 -0.18 -1.76 13.56
N ASP A 27 0.63 -0.79 13.13
CA ASP A 27 1.88 -1.02 12.40
C ASP A 27 3.02 -1.18 13.41
N PRO A 28 3.54 -2.41 13.60
CA PRO A 28 4.52 -2.67 14.64
C PRO A 28 5.91 -2.08 14.35
N VAL A 29 6.14 -1.52 13.16
CA VAL A 29 7.48 -1.18 12.66
C VAL A 29 7.60 0.31 12.34
N LEU A 30 6.76 0.83 11.43
CA LEU A 30 6.99 2.14 10.80
C LEU A 30 7.05 3.32 11.79
N PRO A 31 6.09 3.49 12.73
CA PRO A 31 6.08 4.65 13.63
C PRO A 31 7.28 4.65 14.60
N VAL A 32 7.64 3.49 15.14
CA VAL A 32 8.76 3.32 16.08
C VAL A 32 10.08 3.61 15.37
N GLN A 33 10.24 3.06 14.17
CA GLN A 33 11.45 3.30 13.39
C GLN A 33 11.57 4.77 12.99
N LEU A 34 10.47 5.48 12.69
CA LEU A 34 10.53 6.91 12.36
C LEU A 34 11.01 7.73 13.56
N PHE A 35 10.43 7.46 14.73
CA PHE A 35 10.81 8.10 15.98
C PHE A 35 12.30 7.87 16.29
N ILE A 36 12.78 6.63 16.25
CA ILE A 36 14.18 6.32 16.54
C ILE A 36 15.12 6.90 15.48
N LEU A 37 14.73 6.84 14.20
CA LEU A 37 15.52 7.44 13.13
C LEU A 37 15.67 8.94 13.32
N SER A 38 14.60 9.66 13.70
CA SER A 38 14.68 11.09 13.98
C SER A 38 15.68 11.41 15.11
N ILE A 39 15.72 10.61 16.18
CA ILE A 39 16.73 10.74 17.26
C ILE A 39 18.15 10.51 16.72
N ILE A 40 18.36 9.43 15.94
CA ILE A 40 19.67 9.12 15.35
C ILE A 40 20.14 10.27 14.46
N THR A 41 19.27 10.80 13.59
CA THR A 41 19.61 11.91 12.70
C THR A 41 19.90 13.21 13.45
N LEU A 42 19.16 13.52 14.51
CA LEU A 42 19.44 14.67 15.37
C LEU A 42 20.83 14.55 16.02
N ALA A 43 21.16 13.38 16.58
CA ALA A 43 22.45 13.14 17.20
C ALA A 43 23.62 13.29 16.21
N GLN A 44 23.45 12.77 14.98
CA GLN A 44 24.41 12.96 13.89
C GLN A 44 24.57 14.44 13.53
N THR A 45 23.46 15.18 13.35
CA THR A 45 23.49 16.60 12.97
C THR A 45 24.12 17.46 14.06
N LEU A 46 23.82 17.21 15.34
CA LEU A 46 24.46 17.89 16.47
C LEU A 46 25.97 17.64 16.49
N TYR A 47 26.39 16.38 16.30
CA TYR A 47 27.81 16.05 16.22
C TYR A 47 28.52 16.81 15.08
N LEU A 48 27.94 16.81 13.87
CA LEU A 48 28.51 17.50 12.72
C LEU A 48 28.55 19.02 12.92
N TYR A 49 27.52 19.60 13.55
CA TYR A 49 27.48 21.01 13.90
C TYR A 49 28.62 21.41 14.85
N PHE A 50 28.80 20.68 15.96
CA PHE A 50 29.83 20.99 16.96
C PHE A 50 31.25 20.63 16.52
N SER A 51 31.42 19.57 15.73
CA SER A 51 32.72 19.21 15.16
C SER A 51 33.19 20.16 14.07
N LYS A 52 32.34 21.11 13.64
CA LYS A 52 32.61 22.06 12.54
C LYS A 52 33.03 21.34 11.24
N SER A 53 32.50 20.13 11.03
CA SER A 53 32.75 19.34 9.83
C SER A 53 31.87 19.86 8.70
N TYR A 54 32.42 20.75 7.88
CA TYR A 54 31.71 21.38 6.76
C TYR A 54 32.35 21.01 5.44
N LYS A 55 31.52 20.63 4.47
CA LYS A 55 31.91 20.44 3.08
C LYS A 55 30.97 21.14 2.12
N ASN A 56 31.44 21.29 0.88
CA ASN A 56 30.64 21.85 -0.18
C ASN A 56 29.51 20.85 -0.53
N LEU A 57 28.29 21.16 -0.08
CA LEU A 57 27.08 20.37 -0.31
C LEU A 57 26.33 20.78 -1.59
N SER A 58 26.99 21.49 -2.52
CA SER A 58 26.35 21.95 -3.76
C SER A 58 26.19 20.83 -4.80
N HIS A 59 25.47 19.77 -4.44
CA HIS A 59 25.07 18.71 -5.36
C HIS A 59 23.71 19.02 -5.96
N VAL A 60 23.58 18.95 -7.29
CA VAL A 60 22.29 19.05 -8.01
C VAL A 60 21.25 18.08 -7.40
N ALA A 61 21.67 16.88 -7.02
CA ALA A 61 20.80 15.88 -6.38
C ALA A 61 20.18 16.38 -5.06
N LEU A 62 20.94 17.11 -4.24
CA LEU A 62 20.41 17.69 -3.00
C LEU A 62 19.43 18.82 -3.30
N SER A 63 19.69 19.65 -4.32
CA SER A 63 18.75 20.68 -4.77
C SER A 63 17.45 20.08 -5.30
N LEU A 64 17.52 18.96 -6.04
CA LEU A 64 16.34 18.27 -6.56
C LEU A 64 15.51 17.63 -5.44
N PHE A 65 16.15 17.02 -4.43
CA PHE A 65 15.45 16.48 -3.28
C PHE A 65 14.85 17.62 -2.41
N ALA A 66 15.58 18.72 -2.20
CA ALA A 66 15.03 19.90 -1.54
C ALA A 66 13.83 20.49 -2.30
N GLY A 67 13.90 20.55 -3.63
CA GLY A 67 12.78 20.93 -4.49
C GLY A 67 11.57 20.02 -4.33
N TYR A 68 11.77 18.70 -4.31
CA TYR A 68 10.71 17.73 -4.03
C TYR A 68 10.06 17.95 -2.65
N LEU A 69 10.85 18.26 -1.60
CA LEU A 69 10.32 18.58 -0.27
C LEU A 69 9.48 19.86 -0.27
N ILE A 70 9.96 20.92 -0.94
CA ILE A 70 9.23 22.19 -1.04
C ILE A 70 7.90 21.97 -1.77
N ILE A 71 7.89 21.28 -2.90
CA ILE A 71 6.65 20.97 -3.61
C ILE A 71 5.73 20.11 -2.74
N SER A 72 6.26 19.10 -2.04
CA SER A 72 5.45 18.28 -1.12
C SER A 72 4.72 19.14 -0.08
N ILE A 73 5.41 20.12 0.53
CA ILE A 73 4.82 21.09 1.46
C ILE A 73 3.74 21.96 0.79
N LEU A 74 4.00 22.48 -0.40
CA LEU A 74 3.04 23.32 -1.12
C LEU A 74 1.77 22.54 -1.50
N THR A 75 1.93 21.28 -1.93
CA THR A 75 0.81 20.42 -2.31
C THR A 75 -0.04 19.97 -1.13
N SER A 76 0.45 20.09 0.12
CA SER A 76 -0.37 19.88 1.32
C SER A 76 -1.57 20.82 1.41
N TYR A 77 -1.58 21.94 0.69
CA TYR A 77 -2.77 22.79 0.56
C TYR A 77 -3.96 22.03 -0.05
N SER A 78 -3.70 21.08 -0.95
CA SER A 78 -4.72 20.24 -1.59
C SER A 78 -5.08 18.99 -0.78
N ALA A 79 -4.44 18.77 0.38
CA ALA A 79 -4.67 17.60 1.21
C ALA A 79 -6.01 17.70 1.96
N ILE A 80 -6.85 16.67 1.82
CA ILE A 80 -8.05 16.50 2.67
C ILE A 80 -7.64 16.31 4.13
N ASN A 81 -6.58 15.52 4.35
CA ASN A 81 -6.03 15.23 5.67
C ASN A 81 -4.59 15.76 5.78
N ILE A 82 -4.48 16.94 6.38
CA ILE A 82 -3.22 17.64 6.59
C ILE A 82 -2.28 16.85 7.52
N THR A 83 -2.82 16.18 8.54
CA THR A 83 -2.04 15.34 9.47
C THR A 83 -1.27 14.24 8.75
N GLU A 84 -1.87 13.62 7.73
CA GLU A 84 -1.20 12.62 6.89
C GLU A 84 -0.21 13.23 5.88
N SER A 85 -0.40 14.49 5.51
CA SER A 85 0.59 15.22 4.73
C SER A 85 1.83 15.54 5.55
N LEU A 86 1.65 15.98 6.80
CA LEU A 86 2.75 16.30 7.72
C LEU A 86 3.63 15.09 8.02
N ILE A 87 3.06 13.90 8.26
CA ILE A 87 3.86 12.69 8.51
C ILE A 87 4.74 12.34 7.31
N GLU A 88 4.23 12.46 6.08
CA GLU A 88 4.98 12.16 4.87
C GLU A 88 6.10 13.18 4.64
N ILE A 89 5.82 14.46 4.87
CA ILE A 89 6.80 15.55 4.80
C ILE A 89 7.89 15.35 5.85
N PHE A 90 7.54 15.09 7.10
CA PHE A 90 8.50 14.89 8.18
C PHE A 90 9.38 13.66 7.94
N LYS A 91 8.81 12.57 7.43
CA LYS A 91 9.57 11.38 7.04
C LYS A 91 10.60 11.71 5.94
N ASN A 92 10.16 12.40 4.88
CA ASN A 92 11.05 12.79 3.78
C ASN A 92 12.11 13.82 4.23
N PHE A 93 11.77 14.71 5.17
CA PHE A 93 12.71 15.67 5.76
C PHE A 93 13.79 14.97 6.59
N VAL A 94 13.43 13.97 7.41
CA VAL A 94 14.39 13.14 8.14
C VAL A 94 15.29 12.37 7.17
N TYR A 95 14.76 11.85 6.06
CA TYR A 95 15.57 11.22 5.01
C TYR A 95 16.56 12.19 4.35
N PHE A 96 16.13 13.43 4.10
CA PHE A 96 16.99 14.47 3.54
C PHE A 96 18.13 14.86 4.50
N ILE A 97 17.83 15.04 5.78
CA ILE A 97 18.87 15.28 6.81
C ILE A 97 19.83 14.10 6.91
N LEU A 98 19.31 12.86 6.94
CA LEU A 98 20.14 11.66 6.98
C LEU A 98 21.08 11.61 5.77
N LEU A 99 20.59 11.91 4.57
CA LEU A 99 21.40 11.94 3.36
C LEU A 99 22.54 12.95 3.46
N ILE A 100 22.26 14.17 3.93
CA ILE A 100 23.29 15.19 4.15
C ILE A 100 24.33 14.70 5.16
N ASN A 101 23.89 14.16 6.30
CA ASN A 101 24.78 13.67 7.35
C ASN A 101 25.70 12.54 6.82
N MET A 102 25.12 11.56 6.11
CA MET A 102 25.88 10.43 5.56
C MET A 102 26.84 10.87 4.46
N LEU A 103 26.45 11.82 3.62
CA LEU A 103 27.33 12.39 2.59
C LEU A 103 28.54 13.11 3.20
N ILE A 104 28.34 13.86 4.30
CA ILE A 104 29.44 14.51 5.03
C ILE A 104 30.40 13.45 5.58
N PHE A 105 29.88 12.40 6.25
CA PHE A 105 30.72 11.31 6.74
C PHE A 105 31.51 10.64 5.61
N PHE A 106 30.84 10.23 4.52
CA PHE A 106 31.46 9.48 3.43
C PHE A 106 32.46 10.29 2.61
N SER A 107 32.28 11.60 2.53
CA SER A 107 33.25 12.46 1.88
C SER A 107 34.53 12.65 2.72
N ASN A 108 34.47 12.58 4.05
CA ASN A 108 35.61 12.84 4.93
C ASN A 108 36.51 11.64 5.18
N THR A 109 35.95 10.43 5.17
CA THR A 109 36.73 9.21 5.34
C THR A 109 36.16 8.07 4.50
N ASP A 110 37.01 7.15 4.05
CA ASP A 110 36.55 5.95 3.36
C ASP A 110 35.78 5.01 4.31
N TYR A 111 34.46 4.98 4.14
CA TYR A 111 33.53 4.14 4.89
C TYR A 111 33.10 2.88 4.11
N LYS A 112 33.63 2.61 2.90
CA LYS A 112 33.19 1.49 2.05
C LYS A 112 33.34 0.14 2.75
N SER A 113 34.53 -0.13 3.30
CA SER A 113 34.84 -1.41 3.96
C SER A 113 33.96 -1.65 5.18
N ILE A 114 33.88 -0.69 6.10
CA ILE A 114 33.10 -0.85 7.34
C ILE A 114 31.60 -0.91 7.08
N THR A 115 31.08 -0.11 6.14
CA THR A 115 29.66 -0.16 5.78
C THR A 115 29.28 -1.50 5.20
N THR A 116 30.08 -2.01 4.25
CA THR A 116 29.80 -3.31 3.60
C THR A 116 29.94 -4.48 4.58
N GLN A 117 30.87 -4.40 5.54
CA GLN A 117 30.97 -5.35 6.65
C GLN A 117 29.72 -5.31 7.56
N ILE A 118 29.28 -4.12 7.99
CA ILE A 118 28.10 -3.98 8.86
C ILE A 118 26.83 -4.46 8.15
N VAL A 119 26.65 -4.10 6.87
CA VAL A 119 25.51 -4.57 6.05
C VAL A 119 25.55 -6.09 5.88
N THR A 120 26.73 -6.71 5.79
CA THR A 120 26.87 -8.18 5.79
C THR A 120 26.40 -8.80 7.11
N ILE A 121 26.81 -8.24 8.25
CA ILE A 121 26.38 -8.71 9.58
C ILE A 121 24.86 -8.54 9.74
N PHE A 122 24.32 -7.40 9.32
CA PHE A 122 22.89 -7.15 9.29
C PHE A 122 22.15 -8.18 8.43
N CYS A 123 22.63 -8.42 7.21
CA CYS A 123 22.07 -9.41 6.29
C CYS A 123 22.07 -10.81 6.92
N PHE A 124 23.16 -11.20 7.59
CA PHE A 124 23.23 -12.46 8.32
C PHE A 124 22.18 -12.55 9.43
N ALA A 125 22.04 -11.50 10.25
CA ALA A 125 21.08 -11.48 11.35
C ALA A 125 19.63 -11.64 10.86
N ILE A 126 19.23 -10.93 9.79
CA ILE A 126 17.87 -11.06 9.24
C ILE A 126 17.63 -12.41 8.56
N ILE A 127 18.67 -13.01 7.98
CA ILE A 127 18.63 -14.37 7.39
C ILE A 127 18.42 -15.42 8.48
N LEU A 128 19.14 -15.34 9.60
CA LEU A 128 18.98 -16.30 10.70
C LEU A 128 17.54 -16.33 11.21
N ILE A 129 16.93 -15.16 11.41
CA ILE A 129 15.52 -15.05 11.82
C ILE A 129 14.61 -15.60 10.72
N GLY A 130 14.90 -15.33 9.44
CA GLY A 130 14.14 -15.87 8.30
C GLY A 130 14.20 -17.40 8.20
N ILE A 131 15.37 -18.00 8.41
CA ILE A 131 15.56 -19.45 8.42
C ILE A 131 14.82 -20.08 9.61
N TYR A 132 14.87 -19.45 10.78
CA TYR A 132 14.11 -19.91 11.94
C TYR A 132 12.59 -19.88 11.68
N GLN A 133 12.08 -18.81 11.06
CA GLN A 133 10.68 -18.71 10.66
C GLN A 133 10.32 -19.74 9.57
N LEU A 134 11.21 -20.02 8.62
CA LEU A 134 11.03 -21.08 7.64
C LEU A 134 10.89 -22.44 8.32
N TYR A 135 11.76 -22.75 9.29
CA TYR A 135 11.66 -23.98 10.07
C TYR A 135 10.32 -24.10 10.82
N GLN A 136 9.83 -23.01 11.43
CA GLN A 136 8.50 -22.99 12.05
C GLN A 136 7.38 -23.24 11.04
N VAL A 137 7.48 -22.67 9.84
CA VAL A 137 6.49 -22.86 8.78
C VAL A 137 6.44 -24.31 8.30
N LEU A 138 7.60 -24.94 8.12
CA LEU A 138 7.69 -26.35 7.67
C LEU A 138 7.11 -27.33 8.69
N LYS A 139 7.02 -26.96 9.99
CA LYS A 139 6.32 -27.74 11.01
C LYS A 139 4.79 -27.67 10.91
N ILE A 140 4.26 -26.59 10.34
CA ILE A 140 2.81 -26.35 10.29
C ILE A 140 2.16 -27.14 9.15
N GLY A 141 2.86 -27.31 8.03
CA GLY A 141 2.33 -28.05 6.88
C GLY A 141 3.20 -27.91 5.63
N VAL A 142 2.68 -28.41 4.51
CA VAL A 142 3.33 -28.35 3.19
C VAL A 142 3.54 -26.91 2.76
N TYR A 143 4.76 -26.58 2.35
CA TYR A 143 5.12 -25.22 1.95
C TYR A 143 4.27 -24.76 0.77
N ASN A 144 3.80 -23.52 0.81
CA ASN A 144 3.05 -22.93 -0.30
C ASN A 144 3.10 -21.40 -0.25
N HIS A 145 2.48 -20.76 -1.25
CA HIS A 145 2.43 -19.30 -1.35
C HIS A 145 1.81 -18.62 -0.10
N GLN A 146 0.79 -19.19 0.53
CA GLN A 146 0.17 -18.59 1.72
C GLN A 146 1.08 -18.69 2.94
N LEU A 147 1.70 -19.84 3.15
CA LEU A 147 2.61 -20.06 4.28
C LEU A 147 3.89 -19.22 4.19
N SER A 148 4.36 -18.91 2.99
CA SER A 148 5.52 -18.02 2.82
C SER A 148 5.29 -16.60 3.40
N TYR A 149 4.04 -16.13 3.55
CA TYR A 149 3.74 -14.85 4.21
C TYR A 149 4.10 -14.82 5.71
N LYS A 150 4.29 -15.99 6.33
CA LYS A 150 4.76 -16.09 7.72
C LYS A 150 6.29 -15.86 7.84
N ILE A 151 7.03 -15.91 6.73
CA ILE A 151 8.48 -15.68 6.69
C ILE A 151 8.72 -14.22 6.32
N LYS A 152 8.95 -13.38 7.32
CA LYS A 152 9.08 -11.92 7.18
C LYS A 152 10.25 -11.32 7.96
N SER A 153 11.05 -12.16 8.62
CA SER A 153 12.12 -11.75 9.52
C SER A 153 11.60 -10.73 10.55
N VAL A 154 12.28 -9.60 10.73
CA VAL A 154 11.87 -8.46 11.57
C VAL A 154 10.93 -7.47 10.87
N PHE A 155 10.56 -7.74 9.61
CA PHE A 155 9.74 -6.83 8.81
C PHE A 155 8.24 -7.15 8.93
N ALA A 156 7.40 -6.19 8.54
CA ALA A 156 5.95 -6.35 8.61
C ALA A 156 5.40 -7.37 7.59
N ASN A 157 6.11 -7.60 6.48
CA ASN A 157 5.67 -8.43 5.36
C ASN A 157 6.85 -9.12 4.66
N ARG A 158 6.63 -10.33 4.10
CA ARG A 158 7.62 -11.07 3.30
C ARG A 158 8.19 -10.27 2.13
N ASN A 159 7.40 -9.39 1.50
CA ASN A 159 7.84 -8.59 0.36
C ASN A 159 8.95 -7.62 0.79
N MET A 160 8.76 -6.95 1.93
CA MET A 160 9.77 -6.04 2.49
C MET A 160 11.05 -6.79 2.85
N PHE A 161 10.92 -8.01 3.39
CA PHE A 161 12.07 -8.86 3.67
C PHE A 161 12.84 -9.21 2.40
N ALA A 162 12.15 -9.66 1.35
CA ALA A 162 12.77 -9.99 0.07
C ALA A 162 13.43 -8.78 -0.61
N GLU A 163 12.82 -7.60 -0.52
CA GLU A 163 13.39 -6.35 -1.05
C GLU A 163 14.69 -5.98 -0.33
N VAL A 164 14.72 -6.07 1.01
CA VAL A 164 15.94 -5.81 1.79
C VAL A 164 17.03 -6.84 1.45
N LEU A 165 16.68 -8.12 1.31
CA LEU A 165 17.64 -9.15 0.87
C LEU A 165 18.27 -8.81 -0.48
N LEU A 166 17.49 -8.33 -1.45
CA LEU A 166 18.01 -7.90 -2.76
C LEU A 166 18.93 -6.68 -2.64
N LEU A 167 18.50 -5.67 -1.89
CA LEU A 167 19.27 -4.43 -1.74
C LEU A 167 20.58 -4.62 -0.95
N THR A 168 20.73 -5.68 -0.16
CA THR A 168 21.99 -5.99 0.54
C THR A 168 22.98 -6.79 -0.30
N ILE A 169 22.55 -7.53 -1.33
CA ILE A 169 23.44 -8.30 -2.24
C ILE A 169 24.68 -7.51 -2.68
N PRO A 170 24.57 -6.29 -3.25
CA PRO A 170 25.74 -5.58 -3.76
C PRO A 170 26.80 -5.27 -2.68
N PHE A 171 26.36 -4.98 -1.45
CA PHE A 171 27.25 -4.72 -0.33
C PHE A 171 27.95 -6.00 0.15
N VAL A 172 27.21 -7.10 0.27
CA VAL A 172 27.75 -8.40 0.68
C VAL A 172 28.73 -8.93 -0.37
N SER A 173 28.40 -8.81 -1.66
CA SER A 173 29.26 -9.21 -2.76
C SER A 173 30.55 -8.39 -2.82
N TYR A 174 30.48 -7.07 -2.62
CA TYR A 174 31.68 -6.24 -2.55
C TYR A 174 32.58 -6.62 -1.37
N TYR A 175 32.01 -6.83 -0.19
CA TYR A 175 32.77 -7.23 0.99
C TYR A 175 33.45 -8.60 0.82
N PHE A 176 32.76 -9.57 0.19
CA PHE A 176 33.35 -10.87 -0.18
C PHE A 176 34.59 -10.73 -1.09
N ILE A 177 34.56 -9.79 -2.04
CA ILE A 177 35.69 -9.55 -2.96
C ILE A 177 36.85 -8.87 -2.23
N LYS A 178 36.57 -7.90 -1.36
CA LYS A 178 37.59 -7.07 -0.71
C LYS A 178 38.22 -7.72 0.52
N THR A 179 37.50 -8.60 1.22
CA THR A 179 38.03 -9.25 2.42
C THR A 179 39.15 -10.23 2.09
N GLN A 180 40.29 -10.08 2.76
CA GLN A 180 41.44 -10.99 2.64
C GLN A 180 41.41 -12.11 3.70
N GLN A 181 40.62 -11.92 4.76
CA GLN A 181 40.55 -12.88 5.87
C GLN A 181 39.69 -14.09 5.46
N LYS A 182 40.28 -15.29 5.49
CA LYS A 182 39.62 -16.53 5.07
C LYS A 182 38.30 -16.77 5.81
N ILE A 183 38.24 -16.47 7.10
CA ILE A 183 37.01 -16.64 7.91
C ILE A 183 35.88 -15.73 7.43
N TRP A 184 36.17 -14.45 7.18
CA TRP A 184 35.19 -13.51 6.64
C TRP A 184 34.77 -13.85 5.21
N LYS A 185 35.68 -14.43 4.41
CA LYS A 185 35.39 -14.86 3.05
C LYS A 185 34.42 -16.05 3.02
N ILE A 186 34.62 -17.03 3.90
CA ILE A 186 33.68 -18.16 4.06
C ILE A 186 32.35 -17.64 4.61
N PHE A 187 32.38 -16.83 5.67
CA PHE A 187 31.18 -16.25 6.26
C PHE A 187 30.33 -15.47 5.24
N THR A 188 30.94 -14.57 4.47
CA THR A 188 30.25 -13.79 3.43
C THR A 188 29.69 -14.67 2.32
N LEU A 189 30.40 -15.71 1.90
CA LEU A 189 29.88 -16.67 0.92
C LEU A 189 28.65 -17.40 1.44
N THR A 190 28.68 -17.86 2.70
CA THR A 190 27.51 -18.49 3.35
C THR A 190 26.33 -17.53 3.41
N VAL A 191 26.57 -16.25 3.75
CA VAL A 191 25.53 -15.21 3.75
C VAL A 191 24.95 -15.01 2.35
N LEU A 192 25.76 -14.94 1.30
CA LEU A 192 25.28 -14.81 -0.08
C LEU A 192 24.42 -16.00 -0.52
N CYS A 193 24.87 -17.22 -0.23
CA CYS A 193 24.13 -18.42 -0.59
C CYS A 193 22.78 -18.48 0.16
N ALA A 194 22.79 -18.19 1.46
CA ALA A 194 21.56 -18.15 2.26
C ALA A 194 20.61 -17.02 1.85
N ASN A 195 21.15 -15.87 1.42
CA ASN A 195 20.36 -14.76 0.88
C ASN A 195 19.61 -15.18 -0.39
N ILE A 196 20.31 -15.75 -1.37
CA ILE A 196 19.72 -16.24 -2.63
C ILE A 196 18.71 -17.35 -2.37
N PHE A 197 19.03 -18.29 -1.47
CA PHE A 197 18.10 -19.35 -1.05
C PHE A 197 16.78 -18.76 -0.53
N LEU A 198 16.82 -17.79 0.38
CA LEU A 198 15.61 -17.15 0.89
C LEU A 198 14.88 -16.33 -0.18
N ILE A 199 15.58 -15.62 -1.08
CA ILE A 199 14.94 -14.89 -2.19
C ILE A 199 14.09 -15.84 -3.05
N ILE A 200 14.60 -17.05 -3.34
CA ILE A 200 13.86 -18.06 -4.11
C ILE A 200 12.66 -18.55 -3.30
N LEU A 201 12.84 -18.87 -2.01
CA LEU A 201 11.74 -19.38 -1.19
C LEU A 201 10.62 -18.35 -0.96
N LEU A 202 10.93 -17.07 -0.84
CA LEU A 202 9.91 -16.05 -0.53
C LEU A 202 8.90 -15.80 -1.68
N LEU A 203 9.16 -16.31 -2.89
CA LEU A 203 8.25 -16.23 -4.06
C LEU A 203 7.83 -14.80 -4.42
N VAL A 204 8.75 -13.83 -4.27
CA VAL A 204 8.48 -12.42 -4.58
C VAL A 204 8.99 -12.08 -5.98
N ARG A 205 8.08 -12.14 -6.97
CA ARG A 205 8.39 -11.96 -8.40
C ARG A 205 9.15 -10.68 -8.74
N THR A 206 8.80 -9.58 -8.08
CA THR A 206 9.43 -8.26 -8.31
C THR A 206 10.91 -8.26 -7.91
N VAL A 207 11.26 -9.03 -6.89
CA VAL A 207 12.63 -9.21 -6.43
C VAL A 207 13.44 -10.09 -7.39
N TRP A 208 12.84 -11.15 -7.94
CA TRP A 208 13.50 -11.96 -8.97
C TRP A 208 13.79 -11.15 -10.24
N LEU A 209 12.82 -10.35 -10.69
CA LEU A 209 13.00 -9.44 -11.82
C LEU A 209 14.10 -8.41 -11.52
N GLY A 210 14.06 -7.80 -10.33
CA GLY A 210 15.07 -6.85 -9.86
C GLY A 210 16.48 -7.45 -9.89
N LEU A 211 16.65 -8.65 -9.32
CA LEU A 211 17.90 -9.40 -9.32
C LEU A 211 18.41 -9.68 -10.74
N PHE A 212 17.53 -10.19 -11.61
CA PHE A 212 17.90 -10.56 -12.98
C PHE A 212 18.33 -9.36 -13.82
N VAL A 213 17.51 -8.30 -13.87
CA VAL A 213 17.80 -7.11 -14.69
C VAL A 213 19.02 -6.36 -14.16
N SER A 214 19.12 -6.17 -12.84
CA SER A 214 20.28 -5.49 -12.25
C SER A 214 21.58 -6.27 -12.48
N ALA A 215 21.56 -7.60 -12.39
CA ALA A 215 22.71 -8.45 -12.69
C ALA A 215 23.14 -8.33 -14.16
N ILE A 216 22.20 -8.44 -15.10
CA ILE A 216 22.49 -8.35 -16.54
C ILE A 216 23.08 -6.99 -16.90
N VAL A 217 22.41 -5.91 -16.51
CA VAL A 217 22.84 -4.55 -16.87
C VAL A 217 24.22 -4.25 -16.26
N THR A 218 24.43 -4.60 -15.00
CA THR A 218 25.71 -4.36 -14.33
C THR A 218 26.83 -5.20 -14.95
N LEU A 219 26.56 -6.47 -15.26
CA LEU A 219 27.53 -7.36 -15.90
C LEU A 219 27.88 -6.87 -17.31
N PHE A 220 26.89 -6.43 -18.09
CA PHE A 220 27.08 -5.86 -19.42
C PHE A 220 28.02 -4.64 -19.40
N PHE A 221 27.76 -3.67 -18.51
CA PHE A 221 28.65 -2.51 -18.38
C PHE A 221 30.04 -2.90 -17.86
N TYR A 222 30.12 -3.83 -16.92
CA TYR A 222 31.40 -4.32 -16.43
C TYR A 222 32.24 -4.98 -17.52
N THR A 223 31.64 -5.86 -18.34
CA THR A 223 32.35 -6.60 -19.37
C THR A 223 32.80 -5.70 -20.51
N ILE A 224 31.93 -4.80 -21.00
CA ILE A 224 32.28 -3.89 -22.10
C ILE A 224 33.43 -2.97 -21.71
N LEU A 225 33.37 -2.36 -20.53
CA LEU A 225 34.37 -1.38 -20.10
C LEU A 225 35.70 -2.01 -19.70
N ASN A 226 35.69 -3.30 -19.34
CA ASN A 226 36.89 -4.02 -18.87
C ASN A 226 37.33 -5.17 -19.81
N TRP A 227 36.80 -5.25 -21.04
CA TRP A 227 36.97 -6.40 -21.93
C TRP A 227 38.44 -6.80 -22.16
N LYS A 228 39.33 -5.81 -22.35
CA LYS A 228 40.78 -6.05 -22.54
C LYS A 228 41.45 -6.65 -21.29
N ASN A 229 41.08 -6.19 -20.11
CA ASN A 229 41.61 -6.69 -18.83
C ASN A 229 41.04 -8.07 -18.47
N ILE A 230 39.86 -8.38 -18.98
CA ILE A 230 39.21 -9.68 -18.80
C ILE A 230 39.99 -10.77 -19.55
N LEU A 231 40.41 -10.53 -20.80
CA LEU A 231 41.12 -11.56 -21.59
C LEU A 231 42.44 -12.05 -20.98
N ILE A 232 43.05 -11.29 -20.06
CA ILE A 232 44.39 -11.54 -19.51
C ILE A 232 44.37 -12.29 -18.16
N LYS A 233 43.23 -12.33 -17.44
CA LYS A 233 43.17 -12.90 -16.07
C LYS A 233 42.82 -14.39 -16.05
N SER A 234 43.40 -15.13 -15.10
CA SER A 234 43.01 -16.51 -14.78
C SER A 234 41.70 -16.55 -14.00
N TYR A 235 40.69 -17.21 -14.56
CA TYR A 235 39.32 -17.27 -14.04
C TYR A 235 39.03 -18.41 -13.07
N ARG A 236 40.02 -19.25 -12.74
CA ARG A 236 39.78 -20.50 -11.98
C ARG A 236 39.00 -20.31 -10.68
N LYS A 237 39.30 -19.26 -9.90
CA LYS A 237 38.58 -18.95 -8.65
C LYS A 237 37.17 -18.38 -8.90
N SER A 238 36.99 -17.56 -9.94
CA SER A 238 35.68 -17.01 -10.31
C SER A 238 34.73 -18.11 -10.78
N ILE A 239 35.23 -19.08 -11.54
CA ILE A 239 34.46 -20.26 -11.97
C ILE A 239 33.95 -21.01 -10.75
N ILE A 240 34.80 -21.29 -9.75
CA ILE A 240 34.38 -21.98 -8.53
C ILE A 240 33.23 -21.22 -7.83
N TYR A 241 33.35 -19.90 -7.65
CA TYR A 241 32.31 -19.11 -6.98
C TYR A 241 31.00 -19.02 -7.78
N ILE A 242 31.09 -18.85 -9.10
CA ILE A 242 29.92 -18.86 -9.99
C ILE A 242 29.25 -20.24 -9.94
N SER A 243 30.03 -21.32 -10.01
CA SER A 243 29.52 -22.69 -9.86
C SER A 243 28.86 -22.88 -8.50
N THR A 244 29.42 -22.37 -7.40
CA THR A 244 28.77 -22.43 -6.08
C THR A 244 27.42 -21.70 -6.05
N LEU A 245 27.31 -20.53 -6.70
CA LEU A 245 26.06 -19.78 -6.79
C LEU A 245 25.03 -20.51 -7.66
N ILE A 246 25.44 -21.06 -8.81
CA ILE A 246 24.57 -21.86 -9.68
C ILE A 246 24.08 -23.10 -8.94
N ILE A 247 24.98 -23.83 -8.26
CA ILE A 247 24.62 -24.98 -7.42
C ILE A 247 23.64 -24.54 -6.34
N THR A 248 23.83 -23.37 -5.71
CA THR A 248 22.89 -22.84 -4.72
C THR A 248 21.52 -22.60 -5.34
N ILE A 249 21.44 -21.99 -6.53
CA ILE A 249 20.17 -21.76 -7.22
C ILE A 249 19.49 -23.09 -7.55
N VAL A 250 20.22 -24.06 -8.09
CA VAL A 250 19.71 -25.40 -8.45
C VAL A 250 19.26 -26.16 -7.20
N LEU A 251 20.05 -26.18 -6.13
CA LEU A 251 19.68 -26.81 -4.87
C LEU A 251 18.49 -26.11 -4.22
N SER A 252 18.41 -24.79 -4.26
CA SER A 252 17.28 -24.02 -3.71
C SER A 252 15.99 -24.34 -4.46
N THR A 253 16.04 -24.39 -5.80
CA THR A 253 14.89 -24.77 -6.63
C THR A 253 14.52 -26.24 -6.45
N TYR A 254 15.51 -27.13 -6.31
CA TYR A 254 15.26 -28.54 -6.00
C TYR A 254 14.62 -28.73 -4.62
N ILE A 255 15.17 -28.13 -3.57
CA ILE A 255 14.62 -28.15 -2.21
C ILE A 255 13.20 -27.62 -2.23
N TYR A 256 12.98 -26.47 -2.89
CA TYR A 256 11.66 -25.90 -3.07
C TYR A 256 10.70 -26.93 -3.71
N SER A 257 11.11 -27.60 -4.80
CA SER A 257 10.27 -28.58 -5.51
C SER A 257 9.86 -29.79 -4.67
N LYS A 258 10.60 -30.07 -3.58
CA LYS A 258 10.30 -31.14 -2.63
C LYS A 258 9.41 -30.71 -1.47
N ILE A 259 9.44 -29.43 -1.09
CA ILE A 259 8.64 -28.91 0.03
C ILE A 259 7.28 -28.32 -0.40
N ASP A 260 7.12 -28.01 -1.70
CA ASP A 260 5.90 -27.46 -2.29
C ASP A 260 4.94 -28.56 -2.77
N SER A 261 3.63 -28.25 -2.79
CA SER A 261 2.72 -29.00 -3.65
C SER A 261 3.05 -28.61 -5.09
N THR A 262 3.28 -29.59 -5.97
CA THR A 262 3.80 -29.44 -7.35
C THR A 262 3.10 -28.40 -8.25
N GLU A 263 1.99 -27.79 -7.81
CA GLU A 263 1.25 -26.71 -8.46
C GLU A 263 1.80 -25.29 -8.23
N THR A 264 2.43 -24.93 -7.10
CA THR A 264 2.65 -23.50 -6.81
C THR A 264 3.69 -22.90 -7.75
N LEU A 265 4.82 -23.56 -8.01
CA LEU A 265 5.79 -23.08 -9.01
C LEU A 265 5.20 -23.01 -10.42
N LYS A 266 4.39 -23.99 -10.82
CA LYS A 266 3.69 -23.97 -12.12
C LYS A 266 2.79 -22.74 -12.20
N LYS A 267 1.98 -22.45 -11.16
CA LYS A 267 1.15 -21.23 -11.06
C LYS A 267 1.99 -19.93 -11.07
N GLN A 268 3.20 -19.96 -10.51
CA GLN A 268 4.15 -18.83 -10.53
C GLN A 268 4.83 -18.63 -11.90
N VAL A 269 4.71 -19.57 -12.84
CA VAL A 269 5.23 -19.45 -14.23
C VAL A 269 4.08 -19.26 -15.23
N GLU A 270 2.94 -19.91 -15.03
CA GLU A 270 1.76 -19.87 -15.90
C GLU A 270 1.04 -18.52 -15.92
N TRP A 271 1.22 -17.65 -14.92
CA TRP A 271 0.65 -16.29 -14.95
C TRP A 271 1.14 -15.44 -16.13
N VAL A 272 2.30 -15.75 -16.71
CA VAL A 272 2.78 -15.10 -17.95
C VAL A 272 1.82 -15.35 -19.11
N LYS A 273 1.07 -16.47 -19.06
CA LYS A 273 0.07 -16.85 -20.06
C LYS A 273 -1.35 -16.38 -19.70
N ASN A 274 -1.67 -16.18 -18.41
CA ASN A 274 -3.01 -15.82 -17.93
C ASN A 274 -2.97 -14.66 -16.91
N TYR A 275 -3.12 -13.43 -17.39
CA TYR A 275 -3.13 -12.20 -16.57
C TYR A 275 -4.38 -12.03 -15.69
N ASN A 276 -5.45 -12.82 -15.92
CA ASN A 276 -6.76 -12.71 -15.28
C ASN A 276 -6.84 -13.30 -13.85
N PHE A 277 -5.71 -13.75 -13.27
CA PHE A 277 -5.69 -14.32 -11.93
C PHE A 277 -4.60 -13.67 -11.04
N GLY A 278 -5.02 -13.14 -9.88
CA GLY A 278 -4.13 -12.77 -8.77
C GLY A 278 -3.86 -11.27 -8.58
N SER A 279 -2.76 -10.95 -7.90
CA SER A 279 -2.38 -9.58 -7.51
C SER A 279 -2.05 -8.65 -8.67
N THR A 280 -1.85 -9.17 -9.88
CA THR A 280 -1.52 -8.37 -11.07
C THR A 280 -2.72 -7.59 -11.59
N GLN A 281 -3.87 -8.24 -11.77
CA GLN A 281 -5.09 -7.57 -12.23
C GLN A 281 -5.54 -6.47 -11.26
N GLU A 282 -5.44 -6.73 -9.95
CA GLU A 282 -5.71 -5.72 -8.93
C GLU A 282 -4.79 -4.51 -9.05
N ARG A 283 -3.48 -4.71 -9.29
CA ARG A 283 -2.54 -3.59 -9.53
C ARG A 283 -2.90 -2.80 -10.78
N ILE A 284 -3.26 -3.47 -11.88
CA ILE A 284 -3.68 -2.80 -13.11
C ILE A 284 -4.89 -1.91 -12.81
N GLU A 285 -5.90 -2.42 -12.11
CA GLU A 285 -7.09 -1.64 -11.76
C GLU A 285 -6.76 -0.48 -10.80
N LEU A 286 -5.90 -0.71 -9.80
CA LEU A 286 -5.38 0.35 -8.92
C LEU A 286 -4.68 1.45 -9.72
N TRP A 287 -3.85 1.09 -10.70
CA TRP A 287 -3.13 2.04 -11.55
C TRP A 287 -4.08 2.80 -12.46
N THR A 288 -5.04 2.13 -13.12
CA THR A 288 -6.03 2.78 -13.97
C THR A 288 -6.83 3.83 -13.20
N LYS A 289 -7.31 3.49 -12.00
CA LYS A 289 -8.03 4.44 -11.13
C LYS A 289 -7.12 5.54 -10.60
N SER A 290 -5.86 5.23 -10.27
CA SER A 290 -4.87 6.25 -9.87
C SER A 290 -4.56 7.23 -11.01
N LEU A 291 -4.53 6.77 -12.26
CA LEU A 291 -4.34 7.63 -13.44
C LEU A 291 -5.55 8.54 -13.68
N GLN A 292 -6.78 8.08 -13.37
CA GLN A 292 -7.96 8.95 -13.37
C GLN A 292 -7.85 10.04 -12.30
N LEU A 293 -7.39 9.68 -11.09
CA LEU A 293 -7.10 10.63 -10.03
C LEU A 293 -6.06 11.67 -10.45
N ILE A 294 -4.96 11.23 -11.09
CA ILE A 294 -3.92 12.10 -11.63
C ILE A 294 -4.50 13.03 -12.70
N LYS A 295 -5.32 12.53 -13.63
CA LYS A 295 -5.89 13.33 -14.72
C LYS A 295 -6.69 14.53 -14.19
N ASN A 296 -7.41 14.36 -13.08
CA ASN A 296 -8.21 15.41 -12.46
C ASN A 296 -7.39 16.36 -11.57
N ASN A 297 -6.16 15.98 -11.18
CA ASN A 297 -5.33 16.72 -10.22
C ASN A 297 -3.85 16.83 -10.68
N TYR A 298 -3.58 16.93 -11.98
CA TYR A 298 -2.23 16.69 -12.52
C TYR A 298 -1.20 17.76 -12.12
N ILE A 299 -1.63 18.99 -11.79
CA ILE A 299 -0.72 20.09 -11.43
C ILE A 299 -0.25 19.95 -9.98
N THR A 300 -1.20 19.90 -9.05
CA THR A 300 -0.95 19.96 -7.60
C THR A 300 -0.97 18.58 -6.93
N GLY A 301 -1.50 17.56 -7.60
CA GLY A 301 -1.84 16.29 -6.94
C GLY A 301 -2.93 16.47 -5.89
N VAL A 302 -3.11 15.45 -5.06
CA VAL A 302 -4.07 15.45 -3.93
C VAL A 302 -3.43 15.76 -2.57
N GLY A 303 -2.16 16.18 -2.58
CA GLY A 303 -1.33 16.37 -1.39
C GLY A 303 -0.63 15.09 -0.93
N SER A 304 0.59 15.23 -0.40
CA SER A 304 1.36 14.11 0.16
C SER A 304 0.56 13.33 1.21
N GLY A 305 0.66 12.00 1.19
CA GLY A 305 -0.03 11.10 2.12
C GLY A 305 -1.53 10.91 1.91
N ASN A 306 -2.15 11.58 0.94
CA ASN A 306 -3.61 11.61 0.76
C ASN A 306 -4.14 10.66 -0.32
N TRP A 307 -3.28 9.94 -1.06
CA TRP A 307 -3.75 8.98 -2.07
C TRP A 307 -4.77 7.99 -1.50
N LYS A 308 -4.48 7.42 -0.33
CA LYS A 308 -5.33 6.42 0.35
C LYS A 308 -6.70 6.95 0.79
N ILE A 309 -6.83 8.28 0.92
CA ILE A 309 -8.07 8.95 1.29
C ILE A 309 -8.88 9.24 0.04
N VAL A 310 -8.26 9.81 -1.01
CA VAL A 310 -8.96 10.26 -2.22
C VAL A 310 -9.25 9.13 -3.20
N PHE A 311 -8.40 8.11 -3.27
CA PHE A 311 -8.52 6.98 -4.21
C PHE A 311 -9.93 6.36 -4.25
N PRO A 312 -10.62 6.07 -3.12
CA PRO A 312 -11.95 5.49 -3.16
C PRO A 312 -13.01 6.34 -3.88
N SER A 313 -12.83 7.67 -3.98
CA SER A 313 -13.77 8.54 -4.72
C SER A 313 -13.88 8.20 -6.22
N TYR A 314 -12.89 7.51 -6.79
CA TYR A 314 -12.90 7.01 -8.18
C TYR A 314 -13.56 5.63 -8.35
N GLY A 315 -14.26 5.19 -7.30
CA GLY A 315 -14.98 3.93 -7.24
C GLY A 315 -14.05 2.74 -6.99
N ILE A 316 -14.49 1.80 -6.17
CA ILE A 316 -13.73 0.58 -5.82
C ILE A 316 -14.50 -0.71 -6.15
N THR A 317 -15.56 -0.61 -6.95
CA THR A 317 -16.31 -1.75 -7.46
C THR A 317 -15.41 -2.69 -8.27
N GLY A 318 -15.46 -3.98 -7.97
CA GLY A 318 -14.58 -5.01 -8.57
C GLY A 318 -13.29 -5.28 -7.80
N LEU A 319 -12.90 -4.40 -6.88
CA LEU A 319 -11.73 -4.59 -6.03
C LEU A 319 -12.07 -5.35 -4.74
N ARG A 320 -11.06 -5.96 -4.10
CA ARG A 320 -11.22 -6.60 -2.78
C ARG A 320 -11.66 -5.64 -1.66
N SER A 321 -11.46 -4.34 -1.85
CA SER A 321 -11.91 -3.30 -0.92
C SER A 321 -13.41 -2.96 -1.07
N GLU A 322 -14.13 -3.55 -2.03
CA GLU A 322 -15.54 -3.25 -2.31
C GLU A 322 -16.45 -3.46 -1.09
N SER A 323 -16.11 -4.41 -0.22
CA SER A 323 -16.85 -4.68 1.03
C SER A 323 -16.66 -3.63 2.11
N GLY A 324 -15.70 -2.71 1.98
CA GLY A 324 -15.32 -1.75 3.02
C GLY A 324 -14.56 -2.36 4.21
N GLU A 325 -14.19 -3.64 4.16
CA GLU A 325 -13.37 -4.29 5.18
C GLU A 325 -11.87 -4.09 4.97
N LEU A 326 -11.46 -4.11 3.72
CA LEU A 326 -10.09 -3.87 3.28
C LEU A 326 -10.01 -2.48 2.66
N LEU A 327 -8.98 -1.74 3.01
CA LEU A 327 -8.71 -0.41 2.47
C LEU A 327 -7.30 -0.42 1.86
N PHE A 328 -7.19 0.00 0.61
CA PHE A 328 -5.87 0.14 -0.03
C PHE A 328 -5.13 1.35 0.52
N GLN A 329 -3.86 1.15 0.87
CA GLN A 329 -3.03 2.20 1.44
C GLN A 329 -2.07 2.83 0.42
N ARG A 330 -1.85 2.17 -0.72
CA ARG A 330 -0.93 2.62 -1.79
C ARG A 330 -1.23 1.95 -3.14
N PRO A 331 -0.78 2.54 -4.27
CA PRO A 331 -0.96 1.97 -5.60
C PRO A 331 0.05 0.88 -5.98
N HIS A 332 1.00 0.52 -5.10
CA HIS A 332 2.08 -0.44 -5.41
C HIS A 332 2.97 -0.04 -6.61
N ASN A 333 3.17 1.27 -6.78
CA ASN A 333 4.11 1.87 -7.73
C ASN A 333 4.45 3.26 -7.18
N ASP A 334 5.70 3.47 -6.77
CA ASP A 334 6.12 4.73 -6.14
C ASP A 334 6.04 5.93 -7.08
N PHE A 335 6.22 5.74 -8.40
CA PHE A 335 6.13 6.80 -9.39
C PHE A 335 4.69 7.29 -9.58
N ILE A 336 3.74 6.36 -9.73
CA ILE A 336 2.31 6.69 -9.76
C ILE A 336 1.89 7.33 -8.43
N TRP A 337 2.41 6.81 -7.31
CA TRP A 337 2.10 7.34 -5.99
C TRP A 337 2.58 8.78 -5.84
N VAL A 338 3.85 9.07 -6.14
CA VAL A 338 4.40 10.43 -6.07
C VAL A 338 3.67 11.37 -7.01
N LEU A 339 3.40 10.96 -8.26
CA LEU A 339 2.68 11.77 -9.23
C LEU A 339 1.24 12.09 -8.77
N SER A 340 0.55 11.12 -8.18
CA SER A 340 -0.82 11.32 -7.67
C SER A 340 -0.90 12.30 -6.51
N GLU A 341 0.12 12.33 -5.64
CA GLU A 341 0.10 13.13 -4.43
C GLU A 341 0.74 14.52 -4.60
N THR A 342 1.78 14.63 -5.41
CA THR A 342 2.55 15.88 -5.57
C THR A 342 2.38 16.56 -6.92
N GLY A 343 1.60 15.96 -7.81
CA GLY A 343 1.41 16.44 -9.18
C GLY A 343 2.68 16.36 -10.02
N ILE A 344 2.62 16.95 -11.21
CA ILE A 344 3.69 16.87 -12.22
C ILE A 344 4.99 17.52 -11.74
N LEU A 345 4.92 18.63 -11.00
CA LEU A 345 6.11 19.34 -10.52
C LEU A 345 6.89 18.51 -9.50
N GLY A 346 6.18 17.93 -8.51
CA GLY A 346 6.82 17.07 -7.51
C GLY A 346 7.37 15.79 -8.13
N PHE A 347 6.61 15.20 -9.07
CA PHE A 347 7.08 14.08 -9.86
C PHE A 347 8.35 14.39 -10.67
N LEU A 348 8.43 15.56 -11.32
CA LEU A 348 9.62 15.96 -12.07
C LEU A 348 10.85 16.07 -11.17
N PHE A 349 10.75 16.69 -9.99
CA PHE A 349 11.86 16.74 -9.04
C PHE A 349 12.28 15.34 -8.58
N TYR A 350 11.32 14.48 -8.27
CA TYR A 350 11.57 13.09 -7.86
C TYR A 350 12.23 12.27 -8.98
N PHE A 351 11.75 12.39 -10.21
CA PHE A 351 12.29 11.69 -11.37
C PHE A 351 13.69 12.19 -11.72
N LEU A 352 13.90 13.51 -11.78
CA LEU A 352 15.19 14.11 -12.05
C LEU A 352 16.22 13.77 -10.97
N PHE A 353 15.80 13.61 -9.71
CA PHE A 353 16.66 13.13 -8.64
C PHE A 353 17.26 11.76 -8.96
N PHE A 354 16.49 10.80 -9.48
CA PHE A 354 17.06 9.52 -9.91
C PHE A 354 17.87 9.64 -11.21
N ALA A 355 17.43 10.47 -12.16
CA ALA A 355 18.18 10.69 -13.40
C ALA A 355 19.60 11.21 -13.12
N ILE A 356 19.76 12.18 -12.22
CA ILE A 356 21.08 12.72 -11.86
C ILE A 356 21.96 11.69 -11.13
N LEU A 357 21.37 10.76 -10.38
CA LEU A 357 22.11 9.67 -9.76
C LEU A 357 22.66 8.69 -10.81
N PHE A 358 21.87 8.34 -11.82
CA PHE A 358 22.36 7.54 -12.95
C PHE A 358 23.49 8.24 -13.71
N ILE A 359 23.34 9.54 -14.00
CA ILE A 359 24.40 10.33 -14.64
C ILE A 359 25.66 10.32 -13.78
N SER A 360 25.52 10.49 -12.45
CA SER A 360 26.66 10.57 -11.53
C SER A 360 27.39 9.23 -11.41
N ILE A 361 26.67 8.11 -11.31
CA ILE A 361 27.29 6.78 -11.22
C ILE A 361 27.94 6.38 -12.56
N PHE A 362 27.31 6.69 -13.70
CA PHE A 362 27.94 6.43 -15.00
C PHE A 362 29.20 7.27 -15.17
N LYS A 363 29.18 8.56 -14.84
CA LYS A 363 30.40 9.41 -14.87
C LYS A 363 31.53 8.80 -14.04
N SER A 364 31.21 8.27 -12.85
CA SER A 364 32.19 7.60 -11.97
C SER A 364 32.72 6.28 -12.57
N ILE A 365 31.85 5.48 -13.20
CA ILE A 365 32.19 4.23 -13.89
C ILE A 365 33.09 4.46 -15.12
N TYR A 366 32.82 5.51 -15.91
CA TYR A 366 33.62 5.85 -17.10
C TYR A 366 34.94 6.58 -16.76
N SER A 367 35.15 6.94 -15.50
CA SER A 367 36.39 7.61 -15.08
C SER A 367 37.60 6.66 -15.17
N LYS A 368 38.78 7.20 -15.51
CA LYS A 368 40.04 6.41 -15.57
C LYS A 368 40.43 5.76 -14.23
N LYS A 369 39.82 6.17 -13.12
CA LYS A 369 40.04 5.64 -11.76
C LYS A 369 38.81 4.89 -11.22
N SER A 370 37.97 4.33 -12.09
CA SER A 370 36.72 3.68 -11.69
C SER A 370 36.93 2.60 -10.63
N ASP A 371 36.27 2.72 -9.47
CA ASP A 371 36.26 1.70 -8.44
C ASP A 371 35.24 0.59 -8.77
N LEU A 372 35.58 -0.66 -8.47
CA LEU A 372 34.67 -1.81 -8.62
C LEU A 372 33.37 -1.59 -7.82
N PHE A 373 33.44 -0.85 -6.71
CA PHE A 373 32.27 -0.52 -5.89
C PHE A 373 31.17 0.19 -6.68
N ASN A 374 31.52 0.98 -7.70
CA ASN A 374 30.54 1.72 -8.51
C ASN A 374 29.59 0.79 -9.28
N TYR A 375 30.08 -0.37 -9.75
CA TYR A 375 29.22 -1.36 -10.40
C TYR A 375 28.22 -1.97 -9.41
N PHE A 376 28.62 -2.19 -8.16
CA PHE A 376 27.72 -2.65 -7.10
C PHE A 376 26.68 -1.58 -6.71
N LEU A 377 27.05 -0.31 -6.70
CA LEU A 377 26.10 0.80 -6.50
C LEU A 377 25.11 0.92 -7.67
N LEU A 378 25.57 0.71 -8.91
CA LEU A 378 24.69 0.64 -10.09
C LEU A 378 23.68 -0.50 -9.97
N PHE A 379 24.13 -1.70 -9.60
CA PHE A 379 23.24 -2.84 -9.31
C PHE A 379 22.18 -2.49 -8.27
N ALA A 380 22.60 -1.85 -7.18
CA ALA A 380 21.72 -1.47 -6.07
C ALA A 380 20.67 -0.43 -6.51
N LEU A 381 21.09 0.58 -7.29
CA LEU A 381 20.21 1.63 -7.79
C LEU A 381 19.18 1.08 -8.78
N ILE A 382 19.58 0.23 -9.73
CA ILE A 382 18.66 -0.43 -10.67
C ILE A 382 17.67 -1.32 -9.90
N SER A 383 18.16 -2.09 -8.92
CA SER A 383 17.30 -2.93 -8.07
C SER A 383 16.23 -2.10 -7.36
N TYR A 384 16.61 -0.97 -6.76
CA TYR A 384 15.67 -0.08 -6.09
C TYR A 384 14.61 0.46 -7.05
N ILE A 385 15.01 0.94 -8.24
CA ILE A 385 14.07 1.47 -9.24
C ILE A 385 13.06 0.39 -9.69
N ILE A 386 13.53 -0.83 -9.98
CA ILE A 386 12.64 -1.93 -10.38
C ILE A 386 11.65 -2.25 -9.25
N ILE A 387 12.12 -2.32 -8.01
CA ILE A 387 11.22 -2.51 -6.86
C ILE A 387 10.20 -1.36 -6.78
N SER A 388 10.61 -0.11 -6.95
CA SER A 388 9.73 1.07 -6.92
C SER A 388 8.65 1.06 -8.02
N PHE A 389 8.87 0.43 -9.17
CA PHE A 389 7.84 0.30 -10.22
C PHE A 389 6.73 -0.69 -9.86
N PHE A 390 7.02 -1.70 -9.04
CA PHE A 390 6.09 -2.81 -8.79
C PHE A 390 5.75 -3.04 -7.31
N SER A 391 6.29 -2.19 -6.43
CA SER A 391 6.15 -2.22 -4.98
C SER A 391 6.22 -0.79 -4.44
N PHE A 392 6.55 -0.62 -3.16
CA PHE A 392 6.50 0.65 -2.43
C PHE A 392 7.65 0.81 -1.42
N PRO A 393 8.93 0.63 -1.82
CA PRO A 393 10.07 0.67 -0.92
C PRO A 393 10.23 2.03 -0.23
N LYS A 394 9.75 3.14 -0.82
CA LYS A 394 9.82 4.47 -0.20
C LYS A 394 9.05 4.57 1.13
N GLU A 395 8.02 3.74 1.32
CA GLU A 395 7.20 3.77 2.54
C GLU A 395 8.01 3.31 3.76
N ARG A 396 9.00 2.43 3.57
CA ARG A 396 9.63 1.67 4.64
C ARG A 396 11.04 2.16 4.93
N ILE A 397 11.30 2.37 6.22
CA ILE A 397 12.53 3.00 6.70
C ILE A 397 13.77 2.18 6.35
N SER A 398 13.73 0.86 6.48
CA SER A 398 14.89 0.01 6.17
C SER A 398 15.31 0.09 4.69
N GLN A 399 14.36 0.06 3.76
CA GLN A 399 14.62 0.23 2.33
C GLN A 399 15.12 1.64 2.01
N SER A 400 14.51 2.67 2.61
CA SER A 400 14.93 4.07 2.44
C SER A 400 16.35 4.34 2.98
N ILE A 401 16.75 3.71 4.09
CA ILE A 401 18.13 3.81 4.59
C ILE A 401 19.12 3.21 3.60
N LEU A 402 18.82 2.04 3.05
CA LEU A 402 19.66 1.43 2.02
C LEU A 402 19.81 2.35 0.80
N LEU A 403 18.71 2.95 0.32
CA LEU A 403 18.75 3.95 -0.74
C LEU A 403 19.65 5.13 -0.36
N ILE A 404 19.46 5.72 0.83
CA ILE A 404 20.22 6.89 1.28
C ILE A 404 21.72 6.58 1.34
N ILE A 405 22.11 5.38 1.80
CA ILE A 405 23.51 4.93 1.81
C ILE A 405 24.05 4.78 0.38
N ILE A 406 23.28 4.19 -0.55
CA ILE A 406 23.65 4.09 -1.96
C ILE A 406 23.87 5.49 -2.56
N VAL A 407 22.92 6.40 -2.35
CA VAL A 407 22.98 7.78 -2.84
C VAL A 407 24.18 8.53 -2.25
N ALA A 408 24.41 8.42 -0.95
CA ALA A 408 25.54 9.08 -0.28
C ALA A 408 26.88 8.62 -0.86
N PHE A 409 27.07 7.33 -1.16
CA PHE A 409 28.29 6.83 -1.80
C PHE A 409 28.43 7.30 -3.27
N ILE A 410 27.34 7.30 -4.04
CA ILE A 410 27.36 7.79 -5.44
C ILE A 410 27.81 9.26 -5.45
N LEU A 411 27.26 10.08 -4.56
CA LEU A 411 27.55 11.51 -4.51
C LEU A 411 28.93 11.80 -3.92
N SER A 412 29.41 11.02 -2.94
CA SER A 412 30.74 11.21 -2.34
C SER A 412 31.89 10.92 -3.31
N ASP A 413 31.71 9.97 -4.22
CA ASP A 413 32.74 9.56 -5.19
C ASP A 413 32.73 10.39 -6.47
N SER A 414 31.67 11.18 -6.71
CA SER A 414 31.53 11.97 -7.94
C SER A 414 32.05 13.40 -7.78
N ASP A 415 32.89 13.86 -8.72
CA ASP A 415 33.09 15.30 -8.97
C ASP A 415 31.79 15.87 -9.55
N SER A 416 30.80 16.06 -8.68
CA SER A 416 29.47 16.48 -9.08
C SER A 416 29.46 17.94 -9.52
N LEU A 417 28.49 18.27 -10.38
CA LEU A 417 28.24 19.63 -10.88
C LEU A 417 27.92 20.57 -9.71
N SER A 418 28.91 21.36 -9.29
CA SER A 418 28.72 22.38 -8.24
C SER A 418 28.13 23.66 -8.81
N ILE A 419 27.08 24.19 -8.19
CA ILE A 419 26.32 25.36 -8.71
C ILE A 419 26.67 26.68 -7.99
N LEU A 420 27.20 26.66 -6.75
CA LEU A 420 27.25 27.86 -5.88
C LEU A 420 28.65 28.23 -5.34
N LYS A 421 28.91 29.54 -5.19
CA LYS A 421 30.16 30.14 -4.68
C LYS A 421 30.33 29.97 -3.15
N LYS A 422 31.53 29.56 -2.71
CA LYS A 422 31.89 29.11 -1.33
C LYS A 422 31.53 30.02 -0.13
N TRP A 423 31.50 31.34 -0.25
CA TRP A 423 31.38 32.24 0.92
C TRP A 423 29.93 32.50 1.38
N LEU A 424 28.99 32.63 0.43
CA LEU A 424 27.54 32.72 0.73
C LEU A 424 27.01 31.46 1.42
N LEU A 425 27.68 30.32 1.22
CA LEU A 425 27.37 29.03 1.83
C LEU A 425 27.73 28.94 3.34
N ASN A 426 28.70 29.70 3.87
CA ASN A 426 29.21 29.45 5.24
C ASN A 426 28.41 30.12 6.37
N PHE A 427 27.86 31.32 6.17
CA PHE A 427 27.03 31.99 7.18
C PHE A 427 25.59 31.49 7.14
N ALA A 428 25.02 31.37 5.93
CA ALA A 428 23.69 30.81 5.72
C ALA A 428 23.59 29.33 6.17
N SER A 429 24.66 28.53 6.01
CA SER A 429 24.63 27.11 6.40
C SER A 429 24.47 26.89 7.90
N ARG A 430 25.08 27.71 8.78
CA ARG A 430 24.90 27.52 10.23
C ARG A 430 23.46 27.78 10.67
N PHE A 431 22.85 28.84 10.16
CA PHE A 431 21.45 29.13 10.44
C PHE A 431 20.51 28.03 9.91
N ILE A 432 20.75 27.54 8.68
CA ILE A 432 20.00 26.43 8.09
C ILE A 432 20.15 25.15 8.93
N VAL A 433 21.35 24.83 9.41
CA VAL A 433 21.57 23.66 10.29
C VAL A 433 20.84 23.81 11.62
N ILE A 434 20.83 25.02 12.22
CA ILE A 434 20.04 25.30 13.43
C ILE A 434 18.54 25.10 13.16
N LEU A 435 18.04 25.58 12.02
CA LEU A 435 16.66 25.35 11.61
C LEU A 435 16.35 23.85 11.44
N PHE A 436 17.26 23.08 10.83
CA PHE A 436 17.12 21.63 10.71
C PHE A 436 17.09 20.94 12.07
N ILE A 437 17.90 21.39 13.03
CA ILE A 437 17.88 20.88 14.41
C ILE A 437 16.52 21.16 15.07
N ILE A 438 16.01 22.40 14.97
CA ILE A 438 14.71 22.78 15.56
C ILE A 438 13.57 21.95 14.94
N ILE A 439 13.53 21.83 13.61
CA ILE A 439 12.52 21.04 12.92
C ILE A 439 12.63 19.56 13.32
N ASN A 440 13.84 19.00 13.40
CA ASN A 440 14.02 17.60 13.78
C ASN A 440 13.58 17.32 15.23
N ILE A 441 13.84 18.24 16.17
CA ILE A 441 13.30 18.16 17.55
C ILE A 441 11.77 18.12 17.53
N TYR A 442 11.12 18.95 16.71
CA TYR A 442 9.68 18.90 16.56
C TYR A 442 9.20 17.57 15.95
N ILE A 443 9.91 17.03 14.97
CA ILE A 443 9.59 15.73 14.35
C ILE A 443 9.69 14.59 15.38
N ILE A 444 10.68 14.61 16.27
CA ILE A 444 10.80 13.64 17.38
C ILE A 444 9.55 13.72 18.25
N PHE A 445 9.13 14.93 18.66
CA PHE A 445 7.94 15.13 19.47
C PHE A 445 6.66 14.68 18.74
N PHE A 446 6.50 15.04 17.45
CA PHE A 446 5.37 14.65 16.63
C PHE A 446 5.28 13.13 16.47
N SER A 447 6.40 12.47 16.18
CA SER A 447 6.48 11.02 16.02
C SER A 447 6.19 10.29 17.33
N TYR A 448 6.67 10.82 18.47
CA TYR A 448 6.33 10.32 19.80
C TYR A 448 4.82 10.39 20.06
N LYS A 449 4.18 11.53 19.80
CA LYS A 449 2.73 11.69 19.96
C LYS A 449 1.95 10.70 19.11
N ARG A 450 2.39 10.42 17.88
CA ARG A 450 1.78 9.38 17.03
C ARG A 450 1.93 7.97 17.57
N VAL A 451 3.11 7.59 18.03
CA VAL A 451 3.34 6.27 18.67
C VAL A 451 2.37 6.07 19.84
N ILE A 452 2.22 7.08 20.71
CA ILE A 452 1.28 7.01 21.84
C ILE A 452 -0.18 6.94 21.36
N ALA A 453 -0.57 7.76 20.39
CA ALA A 453 -1.93 7.75 19.85
C ALA A 453 -2.32 6.40 19.22
N GLU A 454 -1.39 5.75 18.54
CA GLU A 454 -1.62 4.45 17.92
C GLU A 454 -1.73 3.32 18.97
N ILE A 455 -1.01 3.40 20.10
CA ILE A 455 -1.22 2.49 21.25
C ILE A 455 -2.66 2.63 21.76
N HIS A 456 -3.13 3.85 22.00
CA HIS A 456 -4.50 4.10 22.44
C HIS A 456 -5.54 3.61 21.42
N THR A 457 -5.26 3.79 20.12
CA THR A 457 -6.13 3.27 19.06
C THR A 457 -6.21 1.75 19.09
N LYS A 458 -5.08 1.06 19.26
CA LYS A 458 -5.07 -0.39 19.36
C LYS A 458 -5.87 -0.89 20.56
N ASN A 459 -5.73 -0.23 21.72
CA ASN A 459 -6.52 -0.52 22.91
C ASN A 459 -8.02 -0.29 22.66
N ALA A 460 -8.39 0.83 22.02
CA ALA A 460 -9.77 1.15 21.67
C ALA A 460 -10.39 0.08 20.75
N ILE A 461 -9.64 -0.40 19.76
CA ILE A 461 -10.04 -1.51 18.87
C ILE A 461 -10.26 -2.79 19.68
N GLN A 462 -9.38 -3.11 20.64
CA GLN A 462 -9.53 -4.27 21.49
C GLN A 462 -10.77 -4.17 22.39
N PHE A 463 -10.97 -3.06 23.09
CA PHE A 463 -12.16 -2.82 23.91
C PHE A 463 -13.45 -2.86 23.10
N LYS A 464 -13.42 -2.35 21.86
CA LYS A 464 -14.56 -2.43 20.94
C LYS A 464 -14.91 -3.88 20.64
N LYS A 465 -13.92 -4.74 20.35
CA LYS A 465 -14.13 -6.17 20.11
C LYS A 465 -14.73 -6.87 21.34
N GLU A 466 -14.32 -6.45 22.53
CA GLU A 466 -14.86 -6.91 23.82
C GLU A 466 -16.21 -6.28 24.19
N LYS A 467 -16.78 -5.42 23.33
CA LYS A 467 -18.02 -4.64 23.57
C LYS A 467 -17.95 -3.71 24.79
N LYS A 468 -16.75 -3.34 25.25
CA LYS A 468 -16.50 -2.37 26.33
C LYS A 468 -16.51 -0.94 25.80
N PHE A 469 -17.68 -0.46 25.42
CA PHE A 469 -17.86 0.80 24.68
C PHE A 469 -17.36 2.05 25.43
N ILE A 470 -17.53 2.12 26.76
CA ILE A 470 -17.06 3.24 27.58
C ILE A 470 -15.51 3.32 27.54
N ASN A 471 -14.84 2.17 27.66
CA ASN A 471 -13.37 2.10 27.55
C ASN A 471 -12.89 2.47 26.14
N THR A 472 -13.61 2.06 25.09
CA THR A 472 -13.32 2.51 23.72
C THR A 472 -13.35 4.03 23.61
N ILE A 473 -14.40 4.69 24.14
CA ILE A 473 -14.52 6.14 24.11
C ILE A 473 -13.36 6.79 24.89
N SER A 474 -13.09 6.33 26.11
CA SER A 474 -12.02 6.86 26.95
C SER A 474 -10.63 6.77 26.31
N GLU A 475 -10.31 5.67 25.62
CA GLU A 475 -9.04 5.55 24.91
C GLU A 475 -8.95 6.51 23.71
N ILE A 476 -10.06 6.72 22.98
CA ILE A 476 -10.10 7.64 21.83
C ILE A 476 -9.99 9.11 22.28
N GLU A 477 -10.53 9.48 23.44
CA GLU A 477 -10.44 10.83 23.99
C GLU A 477 -9.01 11.21 24.42
N LYS A 478 -8.14 10.23 24.70
CA LYS A 478 -6.72 10.46 24.99
C LYS A 478 -5.90 10.86 23.75
N ILE A 479 -6.48 10.72 22.55
CA ILE A 479 -5.78 10.98 21.28
C ILE A 479 -6.00 12.42 20.85
N ASN A 480 -4.90 13.16 20.68
CA ASN A 480 -4.93 14.44 20.00
C ASN A 480 -4.91 14.22 18.48
N THR A 481 -6.04 14.52 17.83
CA THR A 481 -6.27 14.28 16.41
C THR A 481 -5.38 15.11 15.48
N PHE A 482 -4.76 16.21 15.96
CA PHE A 482 -3.77 16.94 15.18
C PHE A 482 -2.58 16.05 14.79
N TYR A 483 -2.13 15.19 15.70
CA TYR A 483 -0.99 14.29 15.46
C TYR A 483 -1.41 12.99 14.77
N TYR A 484 -2.63 12.52 15.03
CA TYR A 484 -3.11 11.21 14.57
C TYR A 484 -4.65 11.17 14.51
N ASN A 485 -5.22 11.28 13.31
CA ASN A 485 -6.68 11.32 13.09
C ASN A 485 -7.23 10.15 12.26
N ILE A 486 -6.37 9.36 11.63
CA ILE A 486 -6.71 8.10 10.98
C ILE A 486 -5.68 7.02 11.37
N ASP A 487 -6.06 5.76 11.32
CA ASP A 487 -5.18 4.63 11.60
C ASP A 487 -4.36 4.18 10.36
N PRO A 488 -3.42 3.21 10.48
CA PRO A 488 -2.62 2.75 9.34
C PRO A 488 -3.41 2.07 8.21
N ILE A 489 -4.70 1.74 8.43
CA ILE A 489 -5.59 1.25 7.39
C ILE A 489 -6.56 2.34 6.88
N SER A 490 -6.35 3.60 7.24
CA SER A 490 -7.16 4.76 6.84
C SER A 490 -8.57 4.84 7.45
N THR A 491 -8.80 4.14 8.57
CA THR A 491 -10.02 4.30 9.37
C THR A 491 -9.89 5.55 10.26
N PRO A 492 -10.83 6.51 10.21
CA PRO A 492 -10.81 7.65 11.12
C PRO A 492 -10.92 7.23 12.59
N ILE A 493 -10.11 7.84 13.44
CA ILE A 493 -10.05 7.48 14.86
C ILE A 493 -11.39 7.76 15.57
N LYS A 494 -12.05 8.85 15.21
CA LYS A 494 -13.39 9.21 15.72
C LYS A 494 -14.50 8.24 15.27
N TRP A 495 -14.27 7.40 14.26
CA TRP A 495 -15.23 6.36 13.89
C TRP A 495 -15.38 5.31 15.00
N TYR A 496 -14.30 5.00 15.74
CA TYR A 496 -14.34 4.04 16.84
C TYR A 496 -15.21 4.50 18.00
N SER A 497 -15.05 5.76 18.45
CA SER A 497 -15.92 6.35 19.48
C SER A 497 -17.35 6.51 18.96
N GLY A 498 -17.55 6.91 17.70
CA GLY A 498 -18.88 7.01 17.09
C GLY A 498 -19.68 5.70 17.13
N MET A 499 -19.06 4.57 16.82
CA MET A 499 -19.71 3.26 16.97
C MET A 499 -20.00 2.90 18.43
N ALA A 500 -19.10 3.26 19.35
CA ALA A 500 -19.30 3.01 20.77
C ALA A 500 -20.50 3.81 21.31
N TYR A 501 -20.61 5.10 20.98
CA TYR A 501 -21.78 5.92 21.31
C TYR A 501 -23.07 5.38 20.68
N LEU A 502 -23.02 4.98 19.41
CA LEU A 502 -24.17 4.39 18.73
C LEU A 502 -24.65 3.10 19.42
N SER A 503 -23.70 2.27 19.88
CA SER A 503 -24.00 1.03 20.61
C SER A 503 -24.56 1.29 22.01
N LEU A 504 -24.26 2.44 22.60
CA LEU A 504 -24.85 2.94 23.85
C LEU A 504 -26.16 3.71 23.62
N ASN A 505 -26.70 3.69 22.40
CA ASN A 505 -27.89 4.44 21.97
C ASN A 505 -27.79 5.97 22.14
N LYS A 506 -26.57 6.51 22.23
CA LYS A 506 -26.29 7.95 22.28
C LYS A 506 -26.12 8.49 20.86
N VAL A 507 -27.24 8.67 20.16
CA VAL A 507 -27.27 8.97 18.71
C VAL A 507 -26.63 10.33 18.38
N GLU A 508 -26.82 11.35 19.23
CA GLU A 508 -26.26 12.69 18.98
C GLU A 508 -24.73 12.71 19.08
N ASP A 509 -24.19 12.09 20.13
CA ASP A 509 -22.74 11.95 20.31
C ASP A 509 -22.14 11.16 19.15
N ALA A 510 -22.80 10.06 18.74
CA ALA A 510 -22.37 9.27 17.59
C ALA A 510 -22.35 10.10 16.29
N LEU A 511 -23.39 10.91 16.05
CA LEU A 511 -23.47 11.79 14.88
C LEU A 511 -22.31 12.79 14.85
N ASN A 512 -21.99 13.40 16.00
CA ASN A 512 -20.85 14.31 16.12
C ASN A 512 -19.53 13.61 15.83
N GLN A 513 -19.30 12.43 16.43
CA GLN A 513 -18.08 11.65 16.19
C GLN A 513 -17.94 11.20 14.73
N PHE A 514 -19.02 10.74 14.10
CA PHE A 514 -18.99 10.34 12.68
C PHE A 514 -18.83 11.54 11.74
N SER A 515 -19.33 12.71 12.10
CA SER A 515 -19.11 13.95 11.35
C SER A 515 -17.63 14.36 11.38
N ASP A 516 -16.97 14.28 12.53
CA ASP A 516 -15.54 14.53 12.65
C ASP A 516 -14.70 13.45 11.94
N ALA A 517 -15.13 12.19 12.00
CA ALA A 517 -14.53 11.12 11.21
C ALA A 517 -14.65 11.39 9.70
N ASN A 518 -15.78 11.96 9.26
CA ASN A 518 -16.00 12.30 7.85
C ASN A 518 -15.05 13.40 7.36
N LYS A 519 -14.67 14.36 8.21
CA LYS A 519 -13.66 15.37 7.88
C LYS A 519 -12.28 14.75 7.67
N ALA A 520 -11.92 13.72 8.45
CA ALA A 520 -10.62 13.07 8.38
C ALA A 520 -10.47 12.09 7.20
N ASN A 521 -11.57 11.41 6.82
CA ASN A 521 -11.64 10.58 5.62
C ASN A 521 -13.10 10.56 5.09
N PRO A 522 -13.46 11.44 4.14
CA PRO A 522 -14.83 11.56 3.64
C PRO A 522 -15.27 10.39 2.76
N TYR A 523 -14.34 9.59 2.27
CA TYR A 523 -14.63 8.46 1.38
C TYR A 523 -14.58 7.11 2.11
N HIS A 524 -14.64 7.12 3.44
CA HIS A 524 -14.69 5.90 4.25
C HIS A 524 -16.11 5.31 4.28
N LEU A 525 -16.32 4.23 3.51
CA LEU A 525 -17.63 3.57 3.32
C LEU A 525 -18.42 3.34 4.62
N ARG A 526 -17.78 2.75 5.63
CA ARG A 526 -18.43 2.45 6.91
C ARG A 526 -18.73 3.69 7.74
N ASN A 527 -18.01 4.78 7.51
CA ASN A 527 -18.33 6.04 8.18
C ASN A 527 -19.57 6.65 7.55
N LEU A 528 -19.62 6.73 6.21
CA LEU A 528 -20.79 7.22 5.48
C LEU A 528 -22.06 6.43 5.83
N ASN A 529 -21.98 5.10 5.87
CA ASN A 529 -23.11 4.24 6.27
C ASN A 529 -23.56 4.49 7.72
N ASN A 530 -22.62 4.66 8.65
CA ASN A 530 -22.97 4.88 10.05
C ASN A 530 -23.49 6.30 10.29
N LEU A 531 -22.97 7.29 9.57
CA LEU A 531 -23.47 8.65 9.58
C LEU A 531 -24.92 8.70 9.06
N ALA A 532 -25.20 8.02 7.93
CA ALA A 532 -26.55 7.81 7.42
C ALA A 532 -27.46 7.10 8.44
N SER A 533 -26.95 6.09 9.14
CA SER A 533 -27.68 5.36 10.19
C SER A 533 -28.05 6.25 11.38
N CYS A 534 -27.20 7.21 11.75
CA CYS A 534 -27.52 8.22 12.75
C CYS A 534 -28.67 9.13 12.28
N TYR A 535 -28.60 9.65 11.05
CA TYR A 535 -29.70 10.45 10.48
C TYR A 535 -31.00 9.67 10.36
N PHE A 536 -30.93 8.40 9.97
CA PHE A 536 -32.07 7.48 9.94
C PHE A 536 -32.74 7.35 11.32
N LYS A 537 -31.94 7.13 12.38
CA LYS A 537 -32.46 7.06 13.76
C LYS A 537 -33.09 8.37 14.23
N LYS A 538 -32.61 9.51 13.73
CA LYS A 538 -33.21 10.84 13.94
C LYS A 538 -34.42 11.11 13.02
N LYS A 539 -34.88 10.13 12.24
CA LYS A 539 -35.95 10.25 11.23
C LYS A 539 -35.68 11.28 10.12
N ASN A 540 -34.43 11.72 9.96
CA ASN A 540 -34.03 12.56 8.82
C ASN A 540 -33.69 11.65 7.63
N TYR A 541 -34.73 11.15 6.97
CA TYR A 541 -34.60 10.19 5.86
C TYR A 541 -33.91 10.80 4.63
N LEU A 542 -34.03 12.12 4.42
CA LEU A 542 -33.35 12.81 3.31
C LEU A 542 -31.82 12.74 3.44
N MET A 543 -31.29 13.11 4.61
CA MET A 543 -29.84 13.03 4.84
C MET A 543 -29.35 11.58 4.89
N ALA A 544 -30.16 10.66 5.43
CA ALA A 544 -29.84 9.24 5.42
C ALA A 544 -29.72 8.70 3.99
N GLU A 545 -30.71 9.00 3.13
CA GLU A 545 -30.70 8.64 1.70
C GLU A 545 -29.44 9.18 1.01
N GLN A 546 -29.08 10.45 1.23
CA GLN A 546 -27.90 11.07 0.64
C GLN A 546 -26.62 10.31 0.99
N TYR A 547 -26.33 10.10 2.28
CA TYR A 547 -25.07 9.45 2.70
C TYR A 547 -24.99 7.97 2.31
N TYR A 548 -26.11 7.24 2.30
CA TYR A 548 -26.12 5.88 1.76
C TYR A 548 -25.81 5.87 0.26
N LYS A 549 -26.37 6.83 -0.51
CA LYS A 549 -26.04 6.97 -1.93
C LYS A 549 -24.58 7.32 -2.15
N GLU A 550 -24.00 8.21 -1.36
CA GLU A 550 -22.56 8.54 -1.42
C GLU A 550 -21.68 7.30 -1.22
N ALA A 551 -22.01 6.43 -0.24
CA ALA A 551 -21.32 5.16 -0.06
C ALA A 551 -21.45 4.24 -1.29
N LEU A 552 -22.63 4.20 -1.93
CA LEU A 552 -22.89 3.39 -3.11
C LEU A 552 -22.28 3.95 -4.41
N LEU A 553 -21.97 5.25 -4.46
CA LEU A 553 -21.18 5.84 -5.55
C LEU A 553 -19.72 5.35 -5.49
N ILE A 554 -19.16 5.21 -4.28
CA ILE A 554 -17.83 4.65 -4.04
C ILE A 554 -17.82 3.14 -4.31
N SER A 555 -18.82 2.41 -3.79
CA SER A 555 -18.92 0.96 -3.94
C SER A 555 -20.37 0.54 -4.22
N LYS A 556 -20.66 0.24 -5.49
CA LYS A 556 -22.01 -0.14 -5.94
C LYS A 556 -22.58 -1.37 -5.24
N ASN A 557 -21.72 -2.28 -4.80
CA ASN A 557 -22.12 -3.54 -4.15
C ASN A 557 -21.96 -3.52 -2.63
N PHE A 558 -21.83 -2.35 -2.00
CA PHE A 558 -21.66 -2.25 -0.56
C PHE A 558 -22.95 -2.62 0.19
N GLN A 559 -22.95 -3.86 0.71
CA GLN A 559 -24.16 -4.55 1.19
C GLN A 559 -24.86 -3.82 2.34
N GLU A 560 -24.09 -3.23 3.26
CA GLU A 560 -24.61 -2.52 4.43
C GLU A 560 -25.48 -1.32 3.99
N SER A 561 -25.01 -0.51 3.05
CA SER A 561 -25.75 0.64 2.55
C SER A 561 -26.89 0.26 1.61
N ILE A 562 -26.75 -0.82 0.82
CA ILE A 562 -27.86 -1.34 0.00
C ILE A 562 -29.07 -1.68 0.88
N PHE A 563 -28.84 -2.47 1.93
CA PHE A 563 -29.89 -2.89 2.85
C PHE A 563 -30.49 -1.67 3.56
N ASN A 564 -29.68 -0.82 4.16
CA ASN A 564 -30.20 0.31 4.93
C ASN A 564 -30.95 1.33 4.04
N LEU A 565 -30.49 1.56 2.80
CA LEU A 565 -31.18 2.43 1.85
C LEU A 565 -32.52 1.85 1.39
N SER A 566 -32.63 0.54 1.19
CA SER A 566 -33.94 -0.08 0.90
C SER A 566 -34.95 0.14 2.03
N VAL A 567 -34.50 0.10 3.29
CA VAL A 567 -35.36 0.38 4.45
C VAL A 567 -35.79 1.85 4.48
N VAL A 568 -34.89 2.80 4.17
CA VAL A 568 -35.25 4.22 4.01
C VAL A 568 -36.34 4.39 2.95
N TYR A 569 -36.21 3.71 1.81
CA TYR A 569 -37.19 3.80 0.73
C TYR A 569 -38.53 3.18 1.07
N LEU A 570 -38.53 2.06 1.79
CA LEU A 570 -39.75 1.44 2.27
C LEU A 570 -40.50 2.37 3.24
N LEU A 571 -39.80 3.02 4.17
CA LEU A 571 -40.41 3.97 5.12
C LEU A 571 -40.85 5.29 4.50
N THR A 572 -40.31 5.64 3.33
CA THR A 572 -40.69 6.85 2.56
C THR A 572 -41.61 6.51 1.39
N GLU A 573 -42.20 5.30 1.40
CA GLU A 573 -43.18 4.81 0.41
C GLU A 573 -42.67 4.78 -1.04
N LYS A 574 -41.34 4.77 -1.24
CA LYS A 574 -40.69 4.64 -2.55
C LYS A 574 -40.43 3.17 -2.89
N TYR A 575 -41.48 2.38 -3.01
CA TYR A 575 -41.41 0.91 -3.14
C TYR A 575 -40.59 0.41 -4.33
N ASP A 576 -40.67 1.07 -5.49
CA ASP A 576 -39.87 0.71 -6.68
C ASP A 576 -38.36 0.82 -6.40
N SER A 577 -37.96 1.91 -5.71
CA SER A 577 -36.56 2.12 -5.31
C SER A 577 -36.15 1.13 -4.23
N SER A 578 -37.00 0.88 -3.23
CA SER A 578 -36.76 -0.14 -2.20
C SER A 578 -36.45 -1.50 -2.85
N TYR A 579 -37.32 -1.97 -3.75
CA TYR A 579 -37.17 -3.23 -4.46
C TYR A 579 -35.87 -3.28 -5.30
N LYS A 580 -35.58 -2.20 -6.03
CA LYS A 580 -34.37 -2.08 -6.85
C LYS A 580 -33.09 -2.30 -6.04
N TYR A 581 -33.01 -1.75 -4.83
CA TYR A 581 -31.82 -1.92 -3.99
C TYR A 581 -31.82 -3.28 -3.28
N ILE A 582 -32.92 -3.69 -2.65
CA ILE A 582 -32.95 -4.96 -1.89
C ILE A 582 -32.71 -6.19 -2.79
N SER A 583 -33.12 -6.15 -4.06
CA SER A 583 -32.85 -7.22 -5.03
C SER A 583 -31.36 -7.41 -5.36
N CYS A 584 -30.51 -6.40 -5.08
CA CYS A 584 -29.06 -6.48 -5.22
C CYS A 584 -28.36 -6.94 -3.93
N TYR A 585 -29.11 -7.14 -2.83
CA TYR A 585 -28.57 -7.61 -1.56
C TYR A 585 -28.31 -9.12 -1.62
N LYS A 586 -27.10 -9.54 -1.24
CA LYS A 586 -26.62 -10.91 -1.45
C LYS A 586 -27.06 -11.91 -0.40
N ALA A 587 -27.39 -11.46 0.82
CA ALA A 587 -27.73 -12.38 1.90
C ALA A 587 -29.24 -12.57 1.99
N GLU A 588 -29.72 -13.78 1.72
CA GLU A 588 -31.12 -14.14 1.92
C GLU A 588 -31.36 -14.44 3.39
N ASN A 589 -32.18 -13.62 4.04
CA ASN A 589 -32.67 -13.83 5.40
C ASN A 589 -34.10 -13.32 5.56
N GLU A 590 -34.73 -13.64 6.69
CA GLU A 590 -36.14 -13.31 6.92
C GLU A 590 -36.42 -11.80 6.81
N LYS A 591 -35.49 -10.95 7.25
CA LYS A 591 -35.65 -9.48 7.15
C LYS A 591 -35.66 -9.02 5.70
N THR A 592 -34.79 -9.58 4.86
CA THR A 592 -34.72 -9.23 3.43
C THR A 592 -35.95 -9.72 2.69
N LYS A 593 -36.41 -10.94 2.99
CA LYS A 593 -37.67 -11.48 2.47
C LYS A 593 -38.84 -10.58 2.84
N GLN A 594 -38.90 -10.12 4.08
CA GLN A 594 -39.94 -9.20 4.53
C GLN A 594 -39.91 -7.87 3.76
N ILE A 595 -38.75 -7.24 3.57
CA ILE A 595 -38.62 -5.99 2.78
C ILE A 595 -39.07 -6.20 1.34
N VAL A 596 -38.69 -7.33 0.72
CA VAL A 596 -39.13 -7.71 -0.63
C VAL A 596 -40.66 -7.85 -0.66
N LEU A 597 -41.24 -8.64 0.24
CA LEU A 597 -42.68 -8.88 0.30
C LEU A 597 -43.51 -7.63 0.62
N THR A 598 -42.95 -6.66 1.37
CA THR A 598 -43.60 -5.36 1.55
C THR A 598 -43.53 -4.49 0.29
N SER A 599 -42.48 -4.62 -0.52
CA SER A 599 -42.30 -3.79 -1.72
C SER A 599 -43.06 -4.31 -2.94
N LEU A 600 -43.18 -5.64 -3.08
CA LEU A 600 -43.74 -6.29 -4.27
C LEU A 600 -45.21 -5.96 -4.58
N PRO A 601 -46.15 -5.91 -3.61
CA PRO A 601 -47.54 -5.60 -3.90
C PRO A 601 -47.73 -4.23 -4.58
N HIS A 602 -46.99 -3.22 -4.11
CA HIS A 602 -47.03 -1.86 -4.68
C HIS A 602 -46.39 -1.79 -6.07
N LEU A 603 -45.33 -2.58 -6.30
CA LEU A 603 -44.69 -2.71 -7.60
C LEU A 603 -45.63 -3.41 -8.61
N ILE A 604 -46.37 -4.42 -8.17
CA ILE A 604 -47.39 -5.07 -9.00
C ILE A 604 -48.53 -4.10 -9.31
N ASP A 605 -48.99 -3.30 -8.34
CA ASP A 605 -50.00 -2.26 -8.58
C ASP A 605 -49.54 -1.22 -9.62
N SER A 606 -48.26 -0.82 -9.59
CA SER A 606 -47.72 0.10 -10.60
C SER A 606 -47.70 -0.53 -11.99
N PHE A 607 -47.45 -1.84 -12.10
CA PHE A 607 -47.54 -2.56 -13.37
C PHE A 607 -48.96 -2.79 -13.86
N ILE A 608 -49.91 -3.07 -12.96
CA ILE A 608 -51.33 -3.17 -13.32
C ILE A 608 -51.80 -1.87 -13.97
N LYS A 609 -51.45 -0.71 -13.39
CA LYS A 609 -51.86 0.61 -13.92
C LYS A 609 -51.36 0.91 -15.34
N VAL A 610 -50.22 0.34 -15.74
CA VAL A 610 -49.61 0.59 -17.06
C VAL A 610 -49.82 -0.55 -18.06
N THR A 611 -50.51 -1.62 -17.67
CA THR A 611 -50.77 -2.79 -18.53
C THR A 611 -52.20 -2.72 -19.06
N PRO A 612 -52.40 -2.48 -20.37
CA PRO A 612 -53.74 -2.36 -20.94
C PRO A 612 -54.50 -3.69 -21.08
N ASP A 613 -53.80 -4.83 -21.18
CA ASP A 613 -54.46 -6.13 -21.37
C ASP A 613 -55.03 -6.64 -20.04
N THR A 614 -56.37 -6.63 -19.92
CA THR A 614 -57.09 -7.00 -18.69
C THR A 614 -56.81 -8.43 -18.24
N ILE A 615 -56.67 -9.35 -19.19
CA ILE A 615 -56.35 -10.76 -18.94
C ILE A 615 -55.01 -10.91 -18.20
N LEU A 616 -54.01 -10.07 -18.50
CA LEU A 616 -52.74 -10.05 -17.76
C LEU A 616 -52.88 -9.42 -16.38
N THR A 617 -53.66 -8.34 -16.26
CA THR A 617 -53.86 -7.67 -14.96
C THR A 617 -54.64 -8.52 -13.96
N ASP A 618 -55.53 -9.40 -14.44
CA ASP A 618 -56.24 -10.37 -13.58
C ASP A 618 -55.26 -11.36 -12.95
N VAL A 619 -54.33 -11.89 -13.75
CA VAL A 619 -53.27 -12.78 -13.25
C VAL A 619 -52.32 -12.05 -12.31
N PHE A 620 -51.97 -10.79 -12.60
CA PHE A 620 -51.17 -9.97 -11.68
C PHE A 620 -51.87 -9.79 -10.32
N THR A 621 -53.18 -9.62 -10.31
CA THR A 621 -53.97 -9.51 -9.08
C THR A 621 -53.97 -10.82 -8.30
N GLY A 622 -54.07 -11.97 -8.98
CA GLY A 622 -53.92 -13.30 -8.38
C GLY A 622 -52.52 -13.54 -7.79
N ILE A 623 -51.48 -13.13 -8.51
CA ILE A 623 -50.08 -13.18 -8.03
C ILE A 623 -49.93 -12.34 -6.76
N LYS A 624 -50.43 -11.09 -6.78
CA LYS A 624 -50.37 -10.16 -5.65
C LYS A 624 -51.04 -10.71 -4.39
N ALA A 625 -52.11 -11.50 -4.54
CA ALA A 625 -52.85 -12.06 -3.42
C ALA A 625 -52.08 -13.13 -2.62
N THR A 626 -50.95 -13.63 -3.16
CA THR A 626 -50.21 -14.75 -2.55
C THR A 626 -48.74 -14.40 -2.34
N GLU A 627 -48.28 -14.25 -1.09
CA GLU A 627 -46.87 -13.96 -0.77
C GLU A 627 -45.90 -14.95 -1.39
N GLN A 628 -46.22 -16.25 -1.30
CA GLN A 628 -45.38 -17.30 -1.86
C GLN A 628 -45.22 -17.16 -3.38
N TRP A 629 -46.28 -16.75 -4.08
CA TRP A 629 -46.23 -16.58 -5.53
C TRP A 629 -45.38 -15.37 -5.92
N MET A 630 -45.59 -14.23 -5.27
CA MET A 630 -44.76 -13.03 -5.45
C MET A 630 -43.27 -13.33 -5.21
N TYR A 631 -42.95 -14.02 -4.11
CA TYR A 631 -41.57 -14.35 -3.76
C TYR A 631 -40.95 -15.35 -4.73
N ASN A 632 -41.72 -16.34 -5.20
CA ASN A 632 -41.26 -17.27 -6.22
C ASN A 632 -40.88 -16.55 -7.53
N ILE A 633 -41.68 -15.57 -7.97
CA ILE A 633 -41.38 -14.76 -9.16
C ILE A 633 -40.11 -13.92 -8.93
N HIS A 634 -39.95 -13.34 -7.74
CA HIS A 634 -38.71 -12.66 -7.37
C HIS A 634 -37.48 -13.58 -7.49
N ASN A 635 -37.53 -14.78 -6.91
CA ASN A 635 -36.43 -15.75 -6.99
C ASN A 635 -36.14 -16.18 -8.43
N LYS A 636 -37.18 -16.40 -9.24
CA LYS A 636 -37.03 -16.69 -10.68
C LYS A 636 -36.34 -15.53 -11.40
N SER A 637 -36.69 -14.29 -11.11
CA SER A 637 -36.11 -13.10 -11.76
C SER A 637 -34.61 -12.97 -11.48
N ILE A 638 -34.19 -13.21 -10.22
CA ILE A 638 -32.76 -13.24 -9.83
C ILE A 638 -32.04 -14.39 -10.54
N LYS A 639 -32.61 -15.60 -10.47
CA LYS A 639 -32.03 -16.80 -11.09
C LYS A 639 -31.83 -16.64 -12.59
N ASN A 640 -32.81 -16.04 -13.27
CA ASN A 640 -32.81 -15.84 -14.72
C ASN A 640 -32.06 -14.57 -15.15
N LYS A 641 -31.60 -13.73 -14.20
CA LYS A 641 -30.93 -12.44 -14.45
C LYS A 641 -31.75 -11.50 -15.33
N ILE A 642 -33.06 -11.46 -15.13
CA ILE A 642 -33.98 -10.55 -15.81
C ILE A 642 -34.69 -9.65 -14.79
N SER A 643 -35.30 -8.56 -15.26
CA SER A 643 -36.06 -7.69 -14.37
C SER A 643 -37.28 -8.42 -13.79
N PHE A 644 -37.67 -8.05 -12.57
CA PHE A 644 -38.89 -8.58 -11.96
C PHE A 644 -40.12 -8.35 -12.83
N LYS A 645 -40.22 -7.17 -13.46
CA LYS A 645 -41.24 -6.87 -14.46
C LYS A 645 -41.27 -7.96 -15.54
N LYS A 646 -40.14 -8.22 -16.20
CA LYS A 646 -40.05 -9.22 -17.27
C LYS A 646 -40.44 -10.62 -16.80
N GLN A 647 -39.98 -11.01 -15.61
CA GLN A 647 -40.35 -12.30 -15.01
C GLN A 647 -41.85 -12.38 -14.69
N LEU A 648 -42.45 -11.30 -14.18
CA LEU A 648 -43.87 -11.22 -13.88
C LEU A 648 -44.73 -11.44 -15.13
N TYR A 649 -44.40 -10.80 -16.26
CA TYR A 649 -45.11 -11.03 -17.54
C TYR A 649 -44.90 -12.46 -18.05
N LEU A 650 -43.68 -13.01 -17.95
CA LEU A 650 -43.39 -14.41 -18.34
C LEU A 650 -44.26 -15.40 -17.56
N ASP A 651 -44.31 -15.27 -16.23
CA ASP A 651 -45.14 -16.14 -15.39
C ASP A 651 -46.63 -15.93 -15.67
N ALA A 652 -47.09 -14.70 -15.89
CA ALA A 652 -48.49 -14.43 -16.20
C ALA A 652 -48.94 -15.01 -17.55
N ILE A 653 -48.12 -14.87 -18.60
CA ILE A 653 -48.40 -15.45 -19.92
C ILE A 653 -48.41 -16.99 -19.84
N TYR A 654 -47.47 -17.58 -19.11
CA TYR A 654 -47.43 -19.03 -18.87
C TYR A 654 -48.69 -19.53 -18.15
N VAL A 655 -49.18 -18.81 -17.16
CA VAL A 655 -50.41 -19.17 -16.43
C VAL A 655 -51.61 -19.16 -17.38
N LEU A 656 -51.74 -18.14 -18.22
CA LEU A 656 -52.86 -18.02 -19.16
C LEU A 656 -52.85 -19.11 -20.23
N ASP A 657 -51.69 -19.44 -20.79
CA ASP A 657 -51.54 -20.41 -21.89
C ASP A 657 -51.55 -21.87 -21.38
N SER A 658 -50.72 -22.15 -20.38
CA SER A 658 -50.39 -23.52 -19.97
C SER A 658 -51.11 -24.02 -18.70
N VAL A 659 -51.71 -23.13 -17.89
CA VAL A 659 -52.37 -23.51 -16.63
C VAL A 659 -53.88 -23.30 -16.70
N GLU A 660 -54.31 -22.12 -17.14
CA GLU A 660 -55.73 -21.75 -17.21
C GLU A 660 -56.34 -21.95 -18.60
N HIS A 661 -55.51 -22.18 -19.64
CA HIS A 661 -55.93 -22.33 -21.04
C HIS A 661 -56.87 -21.22 -21.55
N LYS A 662 -56.65 -19.98 -21.10
CA LYS A 662 -57.44 -18.78 -21.45
C LYS A 662 -56.98 -18.10 -22.74
N ILE A 663 -55.78 -18.39 -23.21
CA ILE A 663 -55.22 -17.87 -24.46
C ILE A 663 -54.63 -19.03 -25.28
N ASN A 664 -54.55 -18.86 -26.60
CA ASN A 664 -53.89 -19.82 -27.49
C ASN A 664 -52.41 -19.47 -27.74
N TYR A 665 -51.68 -20.39 -28.36
CA TYR A 665 -50.24 -20.23 -28.66
C TYR A 665 -49.90 -18.94 -29.43
N ASN A 666 -50.73 -18.54 -30.40
CA ASN A 666 -50.48 -17.34 -31.20
C ASN A 666 -50.71 -16.06 -30.39
N GLU A 667 -51.70 -16.05 -29.51
CA GLU A 667 -51.96 -14.95 -28.57
C GLU A 667 -50.83 -14.83 -27.54
N ALA A 668 -50.35 -15.96 -27.01
CA ALA A 668 -49.18 -16.01 -26.12
C ALA A 668 -47.91 -15.45 -26.81
N LEU A 669 -47.67 -15.81 -28.07
CA LEU A 669 -46.59 -15.22 -28.87
C LEU A 669 -46.76 -13.71 -29.07
N GLY A 670 -47.99 -13.24 -29.32
CA GLY A 670 -48.30 -11.82 -29.43
C GLY A 670 -48.01 -11.04 -28.15
N LEU A 671 -48.42 -11.56 -26.99
CA LEU A 671 -48.14 -10.96 -25.69
C LEU A 671 -46.64 -10.98 -25.35
N ASN A 672 -45.94 -12.07 -25.67
CA ASN A 672 -44.49 -12.15 -25.51
C ASN A 672 -43.79 -11.08 -26.36
N ALA A 673 -44.18 -10.91 -27.62
CA ALA A 673 -43.62 -9.86 -28.49
C ALA A 673 -43.90 -8.45 -27.95
N LYS A 674 -45.10 -8.22 -27.39
CA LYS A 674 -45.53 -6.93 -26.86
C LYS A 674 -44.80 -6.50 -25.59
N TYR A 675 -44.52 -7.44 -24.66
CA TYR A 675 -44.03 -7.11 -23.31
C TYR A 675 -42.62 -7.60 -22.98
N LEU A 676 -42.05 -8.52 -23.75
CA LEU A 676 -40.76 -9.15 -23.44
C LEU A 676 -39.63 -8.85 -24.44
N ASN A 677 -39.97 -8.35 -25.64
CA ASN A 677 -39.02 -8.01 -26.72
C ASN A 677 -38.66 -6.53 -26.81
N GLN A 678 -39.17 -5.70 -25.89
CA GLN A 678 -38.65 -4.34 -25.60
C GLN A 678 -37.65 -4.42 -24.45
#